data_AF-A0A3M1FGY2-F1
#
_entry.id   AF-A0A3M1FGY2-F1
#
_cell.length_a   1.000
_cell.length_b   1.000
_cell.length_c   1.000
_cell.angle_alpha   90.00
_cell.angle_beta   90.00
_cell.angle_gamma   90.00
#
_symmetry.space_group_name_H-M   'P 1'
#
loop_
_entity.id
_entity.type
_entity.pdbx_description
1 polymer ?
#
loop_
_entity_poly.entity_id
_entity_poly.type
_entity_poly.pdbx_seq_one_letter_code
_entity_poly.pdbx_strand_id
1 'polypeptide(L)'
;MKGPGVLLLLIVGWMGGVGFVPAARADFEVGAARVDLTRYDFENYTDIDGDGFKGPDDWLLDTGIDRRFDYEEAGAFGPDGKPGRAGVDDDGNGVIDDCGRPLTAEDRWNTHCREYLARGSDDVPDPAGDDYHPLRNRAGTERNGRYDGFGLAGYGPNIVAFNYRACNRVNHDDLNGDGIDDGIWARVLALRKDGRTLLIASLDFAGMFHNYMNVVKRKAALPPEAGGLGIPEDDIIMMTTHTHSSPDVYGLWDMLNGGLDHDYIFGRSKEVRPDDYGVTDRIFRALQLAIEDLRPAMMKSAQDRILSCYDPETLELKKVPDCREGDSEQDAYGAPGNGFDISINQLDVRDPWVKNTLVTTLHFVERDDPTKTIATVVNYSTHPHAMGSGESNWESSDYPHYLREKIEAHFGGIGIFWLGTQGAHLSALRNEHNPVMKYTRSGEPVCKEDPDHPGECLKDPNGRDFPEFVIETSPEKIWSHGYYIADVAIESIESDPTPYLVDPPLENLSRRVTFEATNPAQKYYLCKLWREFDPPDKPRFESAFGKTCRVGKVLLHCAPKLLYENCRLFLDDIQLNVVTIGEAQFWTAPMETDPVYLFGRHASRVEYHWEENGEAKEDVCNFPEVHGLMELMTGRHNFATSMTNSYFSYGFPESDFLGVLNVNHPNHYEDEVTLGKEFGDTVANYLSEMLGGAPDRFTNHTPACQQIVERPFLRDAQGNPLPPPPFHGCRP
;
A
#
# COMPACT_ATOMS: atom_id res chain seq x y z
N MET A 1 -77.56 63.91 0.03
CA MET A 1 -78.49 63.18 0.93
C MET A 1 -78.04 61.72 1.02
N LYS A 2 -78.00 61.19 2.25
CA LYS A 2 -77.77 59.79 2.68
C LYS A 2 -76.30 59.30 2.72
N GLY A 3 -75.82 58.96 3.94
CA GLY A 3 -74.53 58.30 4.25
C GLY A 3 -74.63 56.77 4.17
N PRO A 4 -74.00 55.95 5.05
CA PRO A 4 -72.81 56.13 5.89
C PRO A 4 -71.71 55.05 5.62
N GLY A 5 -70.48 55.28 6.08
CA GLY A 5 -69.38 54.28 6.06
C GLY A 5 -68.95 53.91 7.49
N VAL A 6 -68.94 52.61 7.79
CA VAL A 6 -68.61 52.01 9.08
C VAL A 6 -67.08 51.90 9.24
N LEU A 7 -66.56 52.36 10.39
CA LEU A 7 -65.16 52.19 10.80
C LEU A 7 -65.09 51.00 11.77
N LEU A 8 -64.44 49.90 11.37
CA LEU A 8 -64.21 48.73 12.22
C LEU A 8 -62.80 48.80 12.83
N LEU A 9 -62.74 48.90 14.16
CA LEU A 9 -61.53 48.71 14.97
C LEU A 9 -61.21 47.21 15.03
N LEU A 10 -60.05 46.77 14.54
CA LEU A 10 -59.55 45.41 14.71
C LEU A 10 -58.49 45.38 15.82
N ILE A 11 -58.85 44.72 16.91
CA ILE A 11 -58.00 44.40 18.07
C ILE A 11 -57.00 43.32 17.63
N VAL A 12 -55.71 43.61 17.78
CA VAL A 12 -54.62 42.63 17.61
C VAL A 12 -54.60 41.74 18.85
N GLY A 13 -55.08 40.51 18.69
CA GLY A 13 -54.96 39.44 19.69
C GLY A 13 -53.65 38.67 19.49
N TRP A 14 -52.79 38.74 20.51
CA TRP A 14 -51.56 37.96 20.64
C TRP A 14 -51.94 36.50 20.94
N MET A 15 -51.73 35.58 19.99
CA MET A 15 -51.70 34.14 20.25
C MET A 15 -50.30 33.63 19.96
N GLY A 16 -49.50 33.51 21.03
CA GLY A 16 -48.21 32.84 21.00
C GLY A 16 -48.41 31.34 20.83
N GLY A 17 -48.29 30.86 19.59
CA GLY A 17 -47.93 29.48 19.31
C GLY A 17 -46.43 29.47 19.01
N VAL A 18 -45.63 28.95 19.94
CA VAL A 18 -44.25 28.59 19.66
C VAL A 18 -44.31 27.37 18.75
N GLY A 19 -44.35 27.62 17.44
CA GLY A 19 -44.07 26.59 16.46
C GLY A 19 -42.60 26.19 16.67
N PHE A 20 -42.39 25.04 17.29
CA PHE A 20 -41.16 24.28 17.09
C PHE A 20 -41.07 24.00 15.59
N VAL A 21 -40.35 24.84 14.86
CA VAL A 21 -39.73 24.40 13.61
C VAL A 21 -38.78 23.30 14.07
N PRO A 22 -38.95 22.03 13.63
CA PRO A 22 -37.94 21.02 13.91
C PRO A 22 -36.63 21.58 13.36
N ALA A 23 -35.59 21.69 14.19
CA ALA A 23 -34.25 21.88 13.69
C ALA A 23 -34.06 20.83 12.57
N ALA A 24 -33.60 21.27 11.39
CA ALA A 24 -33.34 20.37 10.28
C ALA A 24 -32.55 19.18 10.83
N ARG A 25 -33.09 17.97 10.66
CA ARG A 25 -32.43 16.76 11.15
C ARG A 25 -31.11 16.67 10.38
N ALA A 26 -29.98 16.80 11.08
CA ALA A 26 -28.66 16.60 10.49
C ALA A 26 -28.67 15.26 9.73
N ASP A 27 -28.33 15.28 8.45
CA ASP A 27 -28.45 14.12 7.56
C ASP A 27 -27.09 13.48 7.28
N PHE A 28 -26.18 13.53 8.26
CA PHE A 28 -24.88 12.87 8.18
C PHE A 28 -24.93 11.46 8.77
N GLU A 29 -24.65 10.46 7.94
CA GLU A 29 -24.56 9.05 8.32
C GLU A 29 -23.19 8.48 7.94
N VAL A 30 -22.69 7.56 8.78
CA VAL A 30 -21.44 6.85 8.56
C VAL A 30 -21.69 5.37 8.74
N GLY A 31 -21.09 4.55 7.89
CA GLY A 31 -21.04 3.11 8.02
C GLY A 31 -19.63 2.63 7.69
N ALA A 32 -19.22 1.51 8.27
CA ALA A 32 -17.91 0.95 7.98
C ALA A 32 -17.97 -0.58 7.88
N ALA A 33 -17.08 -1.15 7.09
CA ALA A 33 -16.95 -2.60 6.97
C ALA A 33 -15.51 -3.02 6.70
N ARG A 34 -15.21 -4.28 7.06
CA ARG A 34 -13.98 -4.97 6.68
C ARG A 34 -14.31 -6.35 6.09
N VAL A 35 -13.59 -6.74 5.05
CA VAL A 35 -13.70 -8.07 4.40
C VAL A 35 -12.30 -8.61 4.15
N ASP A 36 -12.12 -9.89 4.47
CA ASP A 36 -10.87 -10.61 4.29
C ASP A 36 -10.60 -10.86 2.78
N LEU A 37 -9.45 -10.38 2.32
CA LEU A 37 -8.91 -10.57 0.98
C LEU A 37 -7.78 -11.60 0.94
N THR A 38 -7.27 -12.03 2.10
CA THR A 38 -6.11 -12.93 2.26
C THR A 38 -6.20 -14.15 1.37
N ARG A 39 -5.05 -14.55 0.84
CA ARG A 39 -4.92 -15.76 0.04
C ARG A 39 -4.51 -16.93 0.93
N TYR A 40 -5.33 -17.97 0.98
CA TYR A 40 -5.03 -19.17 1.77
C TYR A 40 -4.69 -20.40 0.93
N ASP A 41 -5.04 -20.38 -0.34
CA ASP A 41 -4.83 -21.43 -1.33
C ASP A 41 -3.45 -21.29 -2.00
N PHE A 42 -2.41 -21.66 -1.25
CA PHE A 42 -1.05 -21.75 -1.79
C PHE A 42 -0.19 -22.80 -1.09
N GLU A 43 0.78 -23.32 -1.84
CA GLU A 43 1.80 -24.28 -1.38
C GLU A 43 3.05 -23.58 -0.82
N ASN A 44 3.77 -24.26 0.09
CA ASN A 44 5.02 -23.75 0.67
C ASN A 44 6.25 -24.19 -0.13
N TYR A 45 7.32 -23.41 -0.06
CA TYR A 45 8.63 -23.83 -0.56
C TYR A 45 9.69 -23.78 0.54
N THR A 46 10.76 -24.54 0.34
CA THR A 46 11.96 -24.44 1.18
C THR A 46 13.01 -23.65 0.42
N ASP A 47 13.35 -22.50 0.98
CA ASP A 47 14.47 -21.67 0.58
C ASP A 47 15.77 -22.37 1.02
N ILE A 48 16.51 -22.93 0.06
CA ILE A 48 17.69 -23.77 0.33
C ILE A 48 18.95 -22.91 0.49
N ASP A 49 19.07 -21.83 -0.28
CA ASP A 49 20.23 -20.95 -0.24
C ASP A 49 20.08 -19.79 0.75
N GLY A 50 18.88 -19.61 1.31
CA GLY A 50 18.56 -18.61 2.32
C GLY A 50 18.48 -17.20 1.75
N ASP A 51 18.30 -17.05 0.43
CA ASP A 51 18.29 -15.75 -0.24
C ASP A 51 16.93 -15.03 -0.17
N GLY A 52 15.89 -15.70 0.35
CA GLY A 52 14.53 -15.19 0.50
C GLY A 52 13.72 -15.18 -0.80
N PHE A 53 14.25 -15.72 -1.89
CA PHE A 53 13.58 -15.87 -3.18
C PHE A 53 13.32 -17.35 -3.48
N LYS A 54 12.54 -17.60 -4.52
CA LYS A 54 12.40 -18.92 -5.12
C LYS A 54 13.16 -18.96 -6.44
N GLY A 55 14.34 -19.57 -6.43
CA GLY A 55 15.21 -19.83 -7.56
C GLY A 55 15.10 -21.26 -8.11
N PRO A 56 15.92 -21.60 -9.13
CA PRO A 56 15.94 -22.94 -9.76
C PRO A 56 16.43 -24.06 -8.83
N ASP A 57 17.21 -23.70 -7.82
CA ASP A 57 17.82 -24.63 -6.86
C ASP A 57 16.90 -24.87 -5.64
N ASP A 58 15.88 -24.04 -5.42
CA ASP A 58 14.90 -24.17 -4.33
C ASP A 58 13.87 -25.26 -4.57
N TRP A 59 13.38 -25.84 -3.46
CA TRP A 59 12.54 -27.03 -3.52
C TRP A 59 11.08 -26.77 -3.19
N LEU A 60 10.21 -27.44 -3.96
CA LEU A 60 8.76 -27.41 -3.81
C LEU A 60 8.28 -28.49 -2.84
N LEU A 61 7.60 -28.07 -1.77
CA LEU A 61 6.91 -28.98 -0.86
C LEU A 61 5.42 -28.97 -1.21
N ASP A 62 5.03 -29.96 -2.00
CA ASP A 62 3.63 -30.19 -2.39
C ASP A 62 2.95 -30.98 -1.25
N THR A 63 2.54 -30.23 -0.22
CA THR A 63 1.82 -30.66 0.99
C THR A 63 0.32 -30.35 0.91
N GLY A 64 -0.23 -30.31 -0.32
CA GLY A 64 -1.60 -29.83 -0.58
C GLY A 64 -1.87 -28.39 -0.13
N ILE A 65 -3.17 -28.03 -0.07
CA ILE A 65 -3.66 -26.68 0.26
C ILE A 65 -3.57 -26.39 1.77
N ASP A 66 -3.58 -27.42 2.61
CA ASP A 66 -3.60 -27.29 4.07
C ASP A 66 -2.20 -27.05 4.68
N ARG A 67 -1.16 -27.20 3.87
CA ARG A 67 0.25 -26.91 4.16
C ARG A 67 0.83 -27.83 5.26
N ARG A 68 0.32 -29.05 5.40
CA ARG A 68 0.78 -30.06 6.35
C ARG A 68 1.30 -31.29 5.63
N PHE A 69 2.35 -31.91 6.17
CA PHE A 69 2.72 -33.24 5.71
C PHE A 69 1.75 -34.28 6.28
N ASP A 70 1.57 -35.40 5.59
CA ASP A 70 0.90 -36.63 6.04
C ASP A 70 0.95 -36.88 7.57
N TYR A 71 2.12 -36.78 8.20
CA TYR A 71 2.30 -37.09 9.64
C TYR A 71 1.90 -35.94 10.59
N GLU A 72 1.74 -34.72 10.09
CA GLU A 72 1.29 -33.54 10.84
C GLU A 72 -0.25 -33.41 10.87
N GLU A 73 -0.95 -34.26 10.12
CA GLU A 73 -2.41 -34.28 10.05
C GLU A 73 -3.06 -34.90 11.28
N ALA A 74 -4.27 -34.40 11.59
CA ALA A 74 -5.04 -34.92 12.70
C ALA A 74 -5.48 -36.37 12.43
N GLY A 75 -4.96 -37.31 13.23
CA GLY A 75 -5.24 -38.74 13.09
C GLY A 75 -4.22 -39.51 12.25
N ALA A 76 -3.13 -38.86 11.84
CA ALA A 76 -2.01 -39.50 11.16
C ALA A 76 -1.34 -40.57 12.04
N PHE A 77 -1.15 -40.23 13.33
CA PHE A 77 -0.69 -41.16 14.33
C PHE A 77 -1.89 -41.91 14.92
N GLY A 78 -1.76 -43.22 15.05
CA GLY A 78 -2.82 -44.11 15.57
C GLY A 78 -3.27 -43.77 17.00
N PRO A 79 -4.03 -44.66 17.67
CA PRO A 79 -4.56 -44.42 19.02
C PRO A 79 -3.55 -44.02 20.11
N ASP A 80 -2.25 -44.24 19.92
CA ASP A 80 -1.19 -43.85 20.86
C ASP A 80 -0.67 -42.41 20.65
N GLY A 81 -1.01 -41.78 19.51
CA GLY A 81 -0.64 -40.43 19.14
C GLY A 81 0.85 -40.25 18.82
N LYS A 82 1.58 -41.32 18.48
CA LYS A 82 3.02 -41.29 18.18
C LYS A 82 3.33 -41.97 16.85
N PRO A 83 4.36 -41.53 16.10
CA PRO A 83 4.78 -42.17 14.85
C PRO A 83 5.37 -43.56 15.10
N GLY A 84 5.00 -44.54 14.27
CA GLY A 84 5.58 -45.88 14.30
C GLY A 84 5.01 -46.80 15.37
N ARG A 85 5.82 -47.74 15.86
CA ARG A 85 5.35 -48.69 16.88
C ARG A 85 5.52 -48.11 18.27
N ALA A 86 4.41 -47.94 18.99
CA ALA A 86 4.38 -47.54 20.40
C ALA A 86 5.53 -48.15 21.26
N GLY A 87 6.51 -47.31 21.62
CA GLY A 87 7.58 -47.66 22.56
C GLY A 87 8.74 -48.48 21.98
N VAL A 88 8.94 -48.46 20.66
CA VAL A 88 10.05 -49.13 19.98
C VAL A 88 10.83 -48.11 19.15
N ASP A 89 12.15 -48.03 19.37
CA ASP A 89 13.10 -47.33 18.49
C ASP A 89 13.38 -48.26 17.30
N ASP A 90 12.67 -48.02 16.20
CA ASP A 90 12.61 -48.92 15.05
C ASP A 90 13.85 -48.78 14.13
N ASP A 91 14.65 -47.72 14.26
CA ASP A 91 15.88 -47.48 13.47
C ASP A 91 17.20 -47.66 14.26
N GLY A 92 17.10 -47.82 15.58
CA GLY A 92 18.20 -48.15 16.48
C GLY A 92 19.11 -46.97 16.83
N ASN A 93 18.65 -45.73 16.64
CA ASN A 93 19.42 -44.52 16.89
C ASN A 93 19.40 -44.07 18.37
N GLY A 94 18.59 -44.72 19.21
CA GLY A 94 18.43 -44.44 20.64
C GLY A 94 17.32 -43.43 20.97
N VAL A 95 16.57 -42.95 19.97
CA VAL A 95 15.44 -42.03 20.08
C VAL A 95 14.18 -42.78 19.66
N ILE A 96 13.17 -42.76 20.53
CA ILE A 96 11.84 -43.29 20.22
C ILE A 96 11.01 -42.07 19.75
N ASP A 97 10.33 -42.18 18.61
CA ASP A 97 9.42 -41.17 18.04
C ASP A 97 10.12 -39.95 17.38
N ASP A 98 11.13 -40.14 16.52
CA ASP A 98 11.82 -39.02 15.80
C ASP A 98 11.11 -38.62 14.49
N CYS A 99 10.36 -37.52 14.54
CA CYS A 99 9.82 -36.83 13.36
C CYS A 99 10.17 -35.34 13.34
N GLY A 100 10.67 -34.87 12.20
CA GLY A 100 11.02 -33.49 11.91
C GLY A 100 10.75 -33.13 10.44
N ARG A 101 10.66 -31.83 10.15
CA ARG A 101 10.45 -31.33 8.78
C ARG A 101 11.72 -31.51 7.93
N PRO A 102 11.62 -31.95 6.66
CA PRO A 102 12.79 -32.10 5.80
C PRO A 102 13.42 -30.72 5.49
N LEU A 103 14.75 -30.66 5.53
CA LEU A 103 15.52 -29.42 5.30
C LEU A 103 16.17 -29.36 3.91
N THR A 104 16.29 -30.48 3.19
CA THR A 104 16.86 -30.54 1.83
C THR A 104 16.12 -31.52 0.90
N ALA A 105 16.36 -31.43 -0.42
CA ALA A 105 15.77 -32.33 -1.42
C ALA A 105 16.26 -33.80 -1.32
N GLU A 106 17.46 -34.02 -0.79
CA GLU A 106 18.02 -35.36 -0.54
C GLU A 106 17.38 -36.01 0.70
N ASP A 107 16.93 -35.18 1.65
CA ASP A 107 16.25 -35.58 2.89
C ASP A 107 14.78 -35.98 2.70
N ARG A 108 14.12 -35.51 1.63
CA ARG A 108 12.71 -35.84 1.30
C ARG A 108 12.48 -37.35 1.17
N TRP A 109 13.48 -38.07 0.66
CA TRP A 109 13.43 -39.52 0.47
C TRP A 109 14.28 -40.29 1.48
N ASN A 110 15.27 -39.62 2.08
CA ASN A 110 16.08 -40.13 3.17
C ASN A 110 15.69 -39.44 4.49
N THR A 111 14.54 -39.87 5.01
CA THR A 111 14.28 -40.04 6.44
C THR A 111 14.31 -38.82 7.36
N HIS A 112 13.15 -38.18 7.58
CA HIS A 112 12.89 -37.33 8.76
C HIS A 112 11.56 -37.65 9.46
N CYS A 113 10.96 -38.79 9.17
CA CYS A 113 9.95 -39.43 10.02
C CYS A 113 10.05 -40.95 9.73
N ARG A 114 11.16 -41.55 10.18
CA ARG A 114 11.56 -42.94 9.81
C ARG A 114 10.56 -43.98 10.28
N GLU A 115 9.90 -43.66 11.39
CA GLU A 115 9.02 -44.57 12.10
C GLU A 115 7.58 -44.45 11.59
N TYR A 116 7.21 -43.34 10.93
CA TYR A 116 5.90 -43.18 10.31
C TYR A 116 5.66 -44.19 9.19
N LEU A 117 4.53 -44.90 9.27
CA LEU A 117 4.18 -46.03 8.39
C LEU A 117 5.20 -47.18 8.40
N ALA A 118 6.01 -47.30 9.47
CA ALA A 118 6.89 -48.44 9.66
C ALA A 118 6.09 -49.75 9.63
N ARG A 119 6.74 -50.82 9.19
CA ARG A 119 6.05 -52.11 8.98
C ARG A 119 5.38 -52.58 10.27
N GLY A 120 4.06 -52.62 10.31
CA GLY A 120 3.27 -53.05 11.47
C GLY A 120 2.98 -51.95 12.50
N SER A 121 3.19 -50.69 12.11
CA SER A 121 2.62 -49.50 12.75
C SER A 121 1.08 -49.47 12.60
N ASP A 122 0.42 -48.73 13.48
CA ASP A 122 -1.00 -48.33 13.42
C ASP A 122 -1.23 -46.92 12.84
N ASP A 123 -0.17 -46.25 12.38
CA ASP A 123 -0.24 -45.00 11.61
C ASP A 123 -1.16 -45.10 10.38
N VAL A 124 -1.81 -43.99 10.06
CA VAL A 124 -2.71 -43.85 8.91
C VAL A 124 -2.02 -43.01 7.84
N PRO A 125 -1.76 -43.54 6.63
CA PRO A 125 -1.22 -42.75 5.53
C PRO A 125 -2.24 -41.71 5.06
N ASP A 126 -1.79 -40.47 4.86
CA ASP A 126 -2.56 -39.36 4.27
C ASP A 126 -4.03 -39.34 4.77
N PRO A 127 -4.27 -39.06 6.06
CA PRO A 127 -5.60 -39.12 6.66
C PRO A 127 -6.65 -38.26 5.95
N ALA A 128 -6.26 -37.09 5.43
CA ALA A 128 -7.11 -36.17 4.69
C ALA A 128 -7.24 -36.53 3.20
N GLY A 129 -6.29 -37.26 2.65
CA GLY A 129 -6.31 -37.74 1.26
C GLY A 129 -5.96 -36.65 0.25
N ASP A 130 -5.16 -35.66 0.66
CA ASP A 130 -4.92 -34.39 -0.04
C ASP A 130 -3.47 -34.20 -0.51
N ASP A 131 -2.49 -34.88 0.09
CA ASP A 131 -1.07 -34.80 -0.28
C ASP A 131 -0.78 -35.34 -1.70
N TYR A 132 0.13 -34.68 -2.42
CA TYR A 132 0.56 -35.16 -3.74
C TYR A 132 1.35 -36.46 -3.64
N HIS A 133 0.95 -37.45 -4.45
CA HIS A 133 1.69 -38.69 -4.61
C HIS A 133 1.87 -39.08 -6.09
N PRO A 134 3.11 -39.28 -6.59
CA PRO A 134 3.42 -39.46 -8.01
C PRO A 134 2.79 -40.70 -8.68
N LEU A 135 2.18 -41.60 -7.91
CA LEU A 135 1.47 -42.79 -8.40
C LEU A 135 0.03 -42.94 -7.88
N ARG A 136 -0.37 -42.22 -6.82
CA ARG A 136 -1.62 -42.48 -6.08
C ARG A 136 -2.54 -41.26 -6.05
N ASN A 137 -1.95 -40.07 -5.90
CA ASN A 137 -2.63 -38.78 -5.92
C ASN A 137 -1.80 -37.77 -6.74
N ARG A 138 -1.64 -38.01 -8.05
CA ARG A 138 -0.78 -37.21 -8.95
C ARG A 138 -1.17 -35.75 -9.09
N ALA A 139 -2.28 -35.36 -8.48
CA ALA A 139 -2.92 -34.09 -8.70
C ALA A 139 -3.07 -33.29 -7.41
N GLY A 140 -2.76 -33.86 -6.24
CA GLY A 140 -3.01 -33.24 -4.93
C GLY A 140 -4.46 -32.78 -4.75
N THR A 141 -4.73 -31.99 -3.73
CA THR A 141 -6.04 -31.30 -3.56
C THR A 141 -6.32 -30.24 -4.61
N GLU A 142 -5.29 -29.60 -5.18
CA GLU A 142 -5.44 -28.57 -6.22
C GLU A 142 -5.80 -29.13 -7.60
N ARG A 143 -5.74 -30.46 -7.76
CA ARG A 143 -6.13 -31.24 -8.96
C ARG A 143 -5.38 -30.85 -10.24
N ASN A 144 -4.25 -30.15 -10.14
CA ASN A 144 -3.52 -29.63 -11.30
C ASN A 144 -2.12 -30.26 -11.48
N GLY A 145 -1.58 -30.89 -10.42
CA GLY A 145 -0.27 -31.54 -10.40
C GLY A 145 0.91 -30.58 -10.60
N ARG A 146 0.81 -29.33 -10.14
CA ARG A 146 1.79 -28.24 -10.21
C ARG A 146 1.82 -27.51 -8.88
N TYR A 147 2.99 -26.94 -8.55
CA TYR A 147 3.11 -26.04 -7.40
C TYR A 147 2.29 -24.78 -7.56
N ASP A 148 1.36 -24.57 -6.64
CA ASP A 148 0.48 -23.40 -6.57
C ASP A 148 0.95 -22.40 -5.51
N GLY A 149 2.13 -21.80 -5.70
CA GLY A 149 2.55 -20.61 -4.94
C GLY A 149 2.27 -19.31 -5.67
N PHE A 150 2.32 -18.18 -4.94
CA PHE A 150 2.20 -16.85 -5.52
C PHE A 150 3.30 -15.91 -5.04
N GLY A 151 3.58 -14.88 -5.83
CA GLY A 151 4.55 -13.84 -5.50
C GLY A 151 4.00 -12.74 -4.60
N LEU A 152 4.78 -12.36 -3.60
CA LEU A 152 4.56 -11.15 -2.81
C LEU A 152 5.00 -9.93 -3.63
N ALA A 153 4.10 -8.97 -3.78
CA ALA A 153 4.33 -7.73 -4.52
C ALA A 153 5.14 -6.72 -3.70
N GLY A 154 5.96 -5.90 -4.38
CA GLY A 154 6.72 -4.80 -3.77
C GLY A 154 8.22 -4.91 -4.03
N TYR A 155 8.83 -6.03 -3.60
CA TYR A 155 10.27 -6.27 -3.76
C TYR A 155 10.64 -7.13 -4.97
N GLY A 156 11.87 -6.97 -5.47
CA GLY A 156 12.46 -7.80 -6.52
C GLY A 156 12.57 -7.09 -7.87
N PRO A 157 13.37 -7.63 -8.82
CA PRO A 157 13.69 -6.92 -10.04
C PRO A 157 12.46 -6.72 -10.92
N ASN A 158 12.36 -5.54 -11.54
CA ASN A 158 11.32 -5.13 -12.51
C ASN A 158 11.16 -6.07 -13.73
N ILE A 159 11.98 -7.13 -13.84
CA ILE A 159 11.98 -8.14 -14.89
C ILE A 159 12.14 -9.53 -14.25
N VAL A 160 11.01 -10.16 -13.91
CA VAL A 160 10.93 -11.53 -13.39
C VAL A 160 11.26 -12.52 -14.52
N ALA A 161 12.55 -12.79 -14.73
CA ALA A 161 12.98 -13.81 -15.69
C ALA A 161 13.34 -15.14 -15.01
N PHE A 162 13.74 -15.13 -13.73
CA PHE A 162 14.30 -16.32 -13.07
C PHE A 162 13.92 -16.53 -11.59
N ASN A 163 13.77 -15.47 -10.78
CA ASN A 163 13.46 -15.56 -9.34
C ASN A 163 12.28 -14.64 -8.98
N TYR A 164 11.43 -15.05 -8.04
CA TYR A 164 10.39 -14.20 -7.43
C TYR A 164 10.29 -14.45 -5.92
N ARG A 165 9.79 -13.46 -5.18
CA ARG A 165 9.57 -13.56 -3.72
C ARG A 165 8.28 -14.32 -3.47
N ALA A 166 8.36 -15.65 -3.36
CA ALA A 166 7.18 -16.49 -3.16
C ALA A 166 6.69 -16.37 -1.71
N CYS A 167 5.37 -16.32 -1.50
CA CYS A 167 4.78 -16.39 -0.16
C CYS A 167 5.00 -17.78 0.44
N ASN A 168 5.31 -17.83 1.74
CA ASN A 168 5.52 -19.06 2.52
C ASN A 168 4.60 -19.16 3.76
N ARG A 169 3.93 -18.07 4.15
CA ARG A 169 3.12 -18.04 5.37
C ARG A 169 2.16 -16.86 5.32
N VAL A 170 0.98 -17.02 5.93
CA VAL A 170 0.12 -15.87 6.29
C VAL A 170 0.49 -15.44 7.71
N ASN A 171 0.69 -14.14 7.95
CA ASN A 171 0.86 -13.68 9.31
C ASN A 171 -0.48 -13.75 10.06
N HIS A 172 -0.50 -14.48 11.17
CA HIS A 172 -1.69 -14.72 11.98
C HIS A 172 -1.66 -13.96 13.30
N ASP A 173 -0.89 -12.87 13.37
CA ASP A 173 -0.86 -12.02 14.55
C ASP A 173 -2.25 -11.37 14.75
N ASP A 174 -2.82 -11.59 15.92
CA ASP A 174 -4.06 -11.01 16.47
C ASP A 174 -3.78 -10.79 17.96
N LEU A 175 -3.06 -9.71 18.27
CA LEU A 175 -2.49 -9.44 19.59
C LEU A 175 -3.54 -8.88 20.56
N ASN A 176 -4.61 -8.27 20.06
CA ASN A 176 -5.76 -7.79 20.82
C ASN A 176 -6.87 -8.87 21.01
N GLY A 177 -6.82 -9.97 20.24
CA GLY A 177 -7.71 -11.12 20.34
C GLY A 177 -9.13 -10.86 19.81
N ASP A 178 -9.30 -9.94 18.86
CA ASP A 178 -10.60 -9.60 18.27
C ASP A 178 -11.00 -10.54 17.11
N GLY A 179 -10.15 -11.51 16.78
CA GLY A 179 -10.34 -12.48 15.71
C GLY A 179 -9.96 -11.95 14.32
N ILE A 180 -9.21 -10.86 14.25
CA ILE A 180 -8.69 -10.29 13.00
C ILE A 180 -7.18 -10.40 12.99
N ASP A 181 -6.68 -11.17 12.04
CA ASP A 181 -5.26 -11.34 11.88
C ASP A 181 -4.60 -10.28 10.97
N ASP A 182 -3.27 -10.31 10.94
CA ASP A 182 -2.40 -9.61 10.00
C ASP A 182 -2.45 -10.22 8.58
N GLY A 183 -3.65 -10.50 8.09
CA GLY A 183 -3.92 -10.83 6.70
C GLY A 183 -4.06 -9.59 5.81
N ILE A 184 -4.65 -9.78 4.62
CA ILE A 184 -4.93 -8.74 3.63
C ILE A 184 -6.41 -8.40 3.68
N TRP A 185 -6.77 -7.12 3.85
CA TRP A 185 -8.15 -6.69 4.06
C TRP A 185 -8.61 -5.62 3.07
N ALA A 186 -9.90 -5.63 2.75
CA ALA A 186 -10.62 -4.45 2.27
C ALA A 186 -11.31 -3.79 3.44
N ARG A 187 -10.98 -2.53 3.74
CA ARG A 187 -11.67 -1.73 4.76
C ARG A 187 -12.33 -0.52 4.12
N VAL A 188 -13.63 -0.37 4.33
CA VAL A 188 -14.47 0.60 3.61
C VAL A 188 -15.14 1.55 4.59
N LEU A 189 -15.04 2.85 4.28
CA LEU A 189 -15.83 3.91 4.90
C LEU A 189 -16.95 4.34 3.94
N ALA A 190 -18.18 4.31 4.41
CA ALA A 190 -19.34 4.87 3.73
C ALA A 190 -19.78 6.15 4.44
N LEU A 191 -19.91 7.24 3.68
CA LEU A 191 -20.37 8.54 4.16
C LEU A 191 -21.61 8.94 3.39
N ARG A 192 -22.69 9.26 4.07
CA ARG A 192 -23.92 9.76 3.43
C ARG A 192 -24.29 11.12 3.97
N LYS A 193 -24.60 12.04 3.05
CA LYS A 193 -25.16 13.35 3.36
C LYS A 193 -26.10 13.82 2.26
N ASP A 194 -27.27 14.32 2.65
CA ASP A 194 -28.27 14.91 1.76
C ASP A 194 -28.63 13.97 0.58
N GLY A 195 -28.71 12.67 0.87
CA GLY A 195 -28.99 11.60 -0.10
C GLY A 195 -27.81 11.17 -1.01
N ARG A 196 -26.66 11.87 -0.99
CA ARG A 196 -25.43 11.45 -1.70
C ARG A 196 -24.61 10.52 -0.81
N THR A 197 -24.09 9.43 -1.36
CA THR A 197 -23.21 8.49 -0.64
C THR A 197 -21.85 8.47 -1.30
N LEU A 198 -20.79 8.69 -0.53
CA LEU A 198 -19.39 8.53 -0.91
C LEU A 198 -18.85 7.24 -0.27
N LEU A 199 -18.22 6.39 -1.07
CA LEU A 199 -17.55 5.17 -0.62
C LEU A 199 -16.05 5.33 -0.79
N ILE A 200 -15.29 5.01 0.26
CA ILE A 200 -13.83 5.05 0.25
C ILE A 200 -13.31 3.71 0.75
N ALA A 201 -12.66 2.93 -0.12
CA ALA A 201 -12.07 1.64 0.21
C ALA A 201 -10.55 1.76 0.32
N SER A 202 -9.98 1.27 1.41
CA SER A 202 -8.55 1.00 1.58
C SER A 202 -8.30 -0.50 1.45
N LEU A 203 -7.39 -0.88 0.55
CA LEU A 203 -7.12 -2.26 0.17
C LEU A 203 -5.67 -2.60 0.52
N ASP A 204 -5.44 -3.70 1.25
CA ASP A 204 -4.09 -4.11 1.63
C ASP A 204 -3.34 -4.76 0.44
N PHE A 205 -2.88 -3.95 -0.50
CA PHE A 205 -2.06 -4.38 -1.63
C PHE A 205 -0.89 -3.42 -1.86
N ALA A 206 0.19 -3.89 -2.48
CA ALA A 206 1.26 -3.02 -2.99
C ALA A 206 0.70 -1.96 -3.96
N GLY A 207 -0.14 -2.37 -4.89
CA GLY A 207 -0.81 -1.46 -5.82
C GLY A 207 -1.81 -2.22 -6.67
N MET A 208 -2.87 -1.54 -7.11
CA MET A 208 -3.91 -2.15 -7.94
C MET A 208 -4.29 -1.19 -9.07
N PHE A 209 -4.42 -1.74 -10.27
CA PHE A 209 -4.64 -0.95 -11.46
C PHE A 209 -6.13 -0.65 -11.69
N HIS A 210 -6.45 0.48 -12.33
CA HIS A 210 -7.85 0.89 -12.51
C HIS A 210 -8.70 -0.11 -13.28
N ASN A 211 -8.12 -0.95 -14.15
CA ASN A 211 -8.89 -1.95 -14.88
C ASN A 211 -9.55 -2.98 -13.95
N TYR A 212 -8.98 -3.23 -12.77
CA TYR A 212 -9.59 -4.09 -11.75
C TYR A 212 -10.52 -3.31 -10.82
N MET A 213 -10.11 -2.12 -10.40
CA MET A 213 -10.93 -1.26 -9.54
C MET A 213 -12.23 -0.85 -10.25
N ASN A 214 -12.17 -0.49 -11.53
CA ASN A 214 -13.32 -0.01 -12.30
C ASN A 214 -14.35 -1.11 -12.54
N VAL A 215 -13.98 -2.41 -12.54
CA VAL A 215 -14.95 -3.51 -12.56
C VAL A 215 -15.85 -3.43 -11.33
N VAL A 216 -15.27 -3.21 -10.16
CA VAL A 216 -16.02 -3.08 -8.90
C VAL A 216 -16.85 -1.80 -8.89
N LYS A 217 -16.27 -0.67 -9.32
CA LYS A 217 -17.00 0.62 -9.40
C LYS A 217 -18.20 0.56 -10.33
N ARG A 218 -18.03 0.00 -11.53
CA ARG A 218 -19.13 -0.20 -12.50
C ARG A 218 -20.24 -1.05 -11.93
N LYS A 219 -19.89 -2.16 -11.24
CA LYS A 219 -20.86 -3.03 -10.57
C LYS A 219 -21.62 -2.28 -9.47
N ALA A 220 -20.92 -1.51 -8.63
CA ALA A 220 -21.53 -0.68 -7.60
C ALA A 220 -22.43 0.43 -8.17
N ALA A 221 -22.11 0.95 -9.36
CA ALA A 221 -22.94 1.93 -10.06
C ALA A 221 -24.22 1.38 -10.68
N LEU A 222 -24.31 0.06 -10.90
CA LEU A 222 -25.57 -0.56 -11.31
C LEU A 222 -26.66 -0.32 -10.26
N PRO A 223 -27.94 -0.19 -10.66
CA PRO A 223 -29.01 -0.03 -9.70
C PRO A 223 -29.23 -1.33 -8.89
N PRO A 224 -29.82 -1.25 -7.68
CA PRO A 224 -30.00 -2.42 -6.81
C PRO A 224 -30.73 -3.59 -7.47
N GLU A 225 -31.72 -3.34 -8.33
CA GLU A 225 -32.45 -4.38 -9.07
C GLU A 225 -31.58 -5.15 -10.08
N ALA A 226 -30.44 -4.59 -10.47
CA ALA A 226 -29.44 -5.23 -11.33
C ALA A 226 -28.26 -5.81 -10.53
N GLY A 227 -28.36 -5.84 -9.19
CA GLY A 227 -27.32 -6.37 -8.31
C GLY A 227 -26.20 -5.38 -7.96
N GLY A 228 -26.37 -4.08 -8.24
CA GLY A 228 -25.44 -3.04 -7.81
C GLY A 228 -25.88 -2.31 -6.54
N LEU A 229 -25.29 -1.14 -6.29
CA LEU A 229 -25.53 -0.31 -5.09
C LEU A 229 -26.18 1.04 -5.43
N GLY A 230 -26.30 1.38 -6.73
CA GLY A 230 -26.82 2.67 -7.20
C GLY A 230 -25.90 3.85 -6.90
N ILE A 231 -24.61 3.60 -6.63
CA ILE A 231 -23.64 4.65 -6.27
C ILE A 231 -22.82 5.03 -7.51
N PRO A 232 -22.83 6.31 -7.95
CA PRO A 232 -22.04 6.74 -9.10
C PRO A 232 -20.56 6.37 -8.94
N GLU A 233 -19.90 5.94 -10.02
CA GLU A 233 -18.47 5.61 -10.00
C GLU A 233 -17.61 6.75 -9.45
N ASP A 234 -17.99 8.00 -9.76
CA ASP A 234 -17.27 9.18 -9.31
C ASP A 234 -17.32 9.39 -7.78
N ASP A 235 -18.27 8.73 -7.11
CA ASP A 235 -18.45 8.70 -5.65
C ASP A 235 -17.91 7.40 -5.02
N ILE A 236 -17.04 6.67 -5.73
CA ILE A 236 -16.35 5.49 -5.23
C ILE A 236 -14.84 5.68 -5.41
N ILE A 237 -14.15 5.77 -4.28
CA ILE A 237 -12.69 5.93 -4.20
C ILE A 237 -12.10 4.60 -3.71
N MET A 238 -11.06 4.12 -4.37
CA MET A 238 -10.34 2.90 -3.96
C MET A 238 -8.85 3.22 -3.90
N MET A 239 -8.20 2.96 -2.77
CA MET A 239 -6.78 3.17 -2.58
C MET A 239 -6.13 1.91 -2.04
N THR A 240 -4.82 1.78 -2.23
CA THR A 240 -4.05 0.68 -1.66
C THR A 240 -3.16 1.16 -0.51
N THR A 241 -2.94 0.31 0.49
CA THR A 241 -2.05 0.66 1.60
C THR A 241 -0.59 0.64 1.21
N HIS A 242 -0.25 -0.05 0.11
CA HIS A 242 1.10 -0.30 -0.38
C HIS A 242 1.90 -1.28 0.47
N THR A 243 1.25 -2.27 1.09
CA THR A 243 2.02 -3.34 1.72
C THR A 243 2.88 -4.07 0.69
N HIS A 244 4.17 -4.22 0.99
CA HIS A 244 5.11 -5.01 0.18
C HIS A 244 5.00 -6.51 0.49
N SER A 245 3.94 -6.93 1.18
CA SER A 245 3.73 -8.30 1.65
C SER A 245 2.32 -8.80 1.29
N SER A 246 1.79 -8.38 0.14
CA SER A 246 0.49 -8.85 -0.40
C SER A 246 0.66 -9.68 -1.68
N PRO A 247 -0.34 -10.51 -2.06
CA PRO A 247 -0.40 -11.08 -3.41
C PRO A 247 -0.34 -10.00 -4.50
N ASP A 248 0.31 -10.31 -5.63
CA ASP A 248 0.39 -9.38 -6.76
C ASP A 248 -0.94 -9.23 -7.51
N VAL A 249 -1.56 -8.06 -7.37
CA VAL A 249 -2.75 -7.64 -8.11
C VAL A 249 -2.45 -6.53 -9.12
N TYR A 250 -1.17 -6.25 -9.37
CA TYR A 250 -0.67 -5.31 -10.36
C TYR A 250 -0.15 -6.02 -11.61
N GLY A 251 0.61 -7.11 -11.44
CA GLY A 251 1.11 -8.01 -12.49
C GLY A 251 2.58 -7.85 -12.82
N LEU A 252 3.35 -7.26 -11.91
CA LEU A 252 4.78 -6.96 -12.08
C LEU A 252 5.69 -7.98 -11.37
N TRP A 253 5.23 -8.53 -10.25
CA TRP A 253 6.05 -9.28 -9.30
C TRP A 253 5.81 -10.80 -9.33
N ASP A 254 4.68 -11.27 -9.86
CA ASP A 254 4.34 -12.71 -9.88
C ASP A 254 4.69 -13.46 -11.19
N MET A 255 5.29 -14.65 -11.00
CA MET A 255 5.63 -15.75 -11.93
C MET A 255 6.64 -15.55 -13.10
N LEU A 256 7.23 -16.68 -13.55
CA LEU A 256 8.15 -16.86 -14.71
C LEU A 256 7.64 -16.31 -16.06
N ASN A 257 6.38 -15.88 -16.15
CA ASN A 257 5.78 -15.22 -17.32
C ASN A 257 5.23 -13.81 -17.04
N GLY A 258 5.44 -13.25 -15.84
CA GLY A 258 4.94 -11.94 -15.41
C GLY A 258 3.42 -11.87 -15.46
N GLY A 259 2.74 -12.78 -14.77
CA GLY A 259 1.31 -13.03 -14.92
C GLY A 259 0.55 -12.90 -13.61
N LEU A 260 -0.58 -12.22 -13.68
CA LEU A 260 -1.56 -12.12 -12.61
C LEU A 260 -2.30 -13.44 -12.40
N ASP A 261 -2.60 -13.77 -11.15
CA ASP A 261 -3.54 -14.82 -10.83
C ASP A 261 -4.99 -14.34 -11.03
N HIS A 262 -5.57 -14.69 -12.18
CA HIS A 262 -6.93 -14.29 -12.51
C HIS A 262 -7.99 -14.96 -11.64
N ASP A 263 -7.73 -16.18 -11.16
CA ASP A 263 -8.70 -16.90 -10.32
C ASP A 263 -8.76 -16.24 -8.94
N TYR A 264 -7.63 -15.76 -8.41
CA TYR A 264 -7.62 -14.93 -7.21
C TYR A 264 -8.35 -13.58 -7.40
N ILE A 265 -8.08 -12.87 -8.51
CA ILE A 265 -8.62 -11.52 -8.74
C ILE A 265 -10.12 -11.53 -9.04
N PHE A 266 -10.55 -12.43 -9.94
CA PHE A 266 -11.92 -12.45 -10.47
C PHE A 266 -12.76 -13.61 -9.94
N GLY A 267 -12.15 -14.62 -9.33
CA GLY A 267 -12.77 -15.93 -9.14
C GLY A 267 -12.54 -16.80 -10.38
N ARG A 268 -13.01 -18.05 -10.34
CA ARG A 268 -12.97 -19.02 -11.46
C ARG A 268 -13.74 -18.53 -12.70
N SER A 269 -14.34 -17.35 -12.63
CA SER A 269 -15.20 -16.70 -13.60
C SER A 269 -14.91 -15.21 -13.63
N LYS A 270 -14.61 -14.66 -14.82
CA LYS A 270 -14.59 -13.19 -14.99
C LYS A 270 -15.99 -12.56 -14.82
N GLU A 271 -17.05 -13.36 -14.90
CA GLU A 271 -18.39 -12.92 -14.53
C GLU A 271 -18.59 -13.09 -13.03
N VAL A 272 -18.97 -11.99 -12.38
CA VAL A 272 -19.43 -11.94 -10.99
C VAL A 272 -20.51 -12.98 -10.75
N ARG A 273 -20.27 -13.94 -9.86
CA ARG A 273 -21.28 -14.91 -9.43
C ARG A 273 -21.37 -14.95 -7.90
N PRO A 274 -22.56 -15.15 -7.33
CA PRO A 274 -22.73 -15.20 -5.89
C PRO A 274 -21.94 -16.31 -5.18
N ASP A 275 -21.38 -17.28 -5.90
CA ASP A 275 -20.66 -18.47 -5.39
C ASP A 275 -19.19 -18.56 -5.82
N ASP A 276 -18.65 -17.54 -6.51
CA ASP A 276 -17.29 -17.54 -7.07
C ASP A 276 -16.51 -16.29 -6.62
N TYR A 277 -15.98 -16.32 -5.39
CA TYR A 277 -15.50 -15.13 -4.71
C TYR A 277 -14.06 -14.75 -5.04
N GLY A 278 -13.85 -14.04 -6.15
CA GLY A 278 -12.59 -13.32 -6.40
C GLY A 278 -12.42 -12.10 -5.49
N VAL A 279 -11.21 -11.53 -5.46
CA VAL A 279 -10.91 -10.25 -4.77
C VAL A 279 -11.89 -9.15 -5.17
N THR A 280 -12.19 -8.99 -6.47
CA THR A 280 -13.12 -7.96 -6.94
C THR A 280 -14.53 -8.11 -6.36
N ASP A 281 -15.02 -9.33 -6.18
CA ASP A 281 -16.31 -9.61 -5.55
C ASP A 281 -16.29 -9.41 -4.03
N ARG A 282 -15.18 -9.76 -3.37
CA ARG A 282 -14.96 -9.49 -1.95
C ARG A 282 -14.87 -7.99 -1.65
N ILE A 283 -14.22 -7.20 -2.50
CA ILE A 283 -14.22 -5.73 -2.41
C ILE A 283 -15.64 -5.19 -2.60
N PHE A 284 -16.40 -5.66 -3.61
CA PHE A 284 -17.79 -5.27 -3.78
C PHE A 284 -18.63 -5.58 -2.54
N ARG A 285 -18.43 -6.75 -1.91
CA ARG A 285 -19.11 -7.11 -0.67
C ARG A 285 -18.75 -6.17 0.47
N ALA A 286 -17.49 -5.72 0.57
CA ALA A 286 -17.08 -4.73 1.55
C ALA A 286 -17.81 -3.40 1.36
N LEU A 287 -17.94 -2.93 0.11
CA LEU A 287 -18.73 -1.74 -0.23
C LEU A 287 -20.19 -1.88 0.20
N GLN A 288 -20.80 -3.04 -0.09
CA GLN A 288 -22.18 -3.33 0.28
C GLN A 288 -22.37 -3.33 1.81
N LEU A 289 -21.48 -4.01 2.54
CA LEU A 289 -21.53 -4.08 4.01
C LEU A 289 -21.40 -2.69 4.65
N ALA A 290 -20.54 -1.81 4.13
CA ALA A 290 -20.40 -0.46 4.65
C ALA A 290 -21.67 0.38 4.44
N ILE A 291 -22.40 0.17 3.34
CA ILE A 291 -23.73 0.79 3.13
C ILE A 291 -24.77 0.21 4.10
N GLU A 292 -24.74 -1.11 4.32
CA GLU A 292 -25.65 -1.80 5.26
C GLU A 292 -25.45 -1.31 6.71
N ASP A 293 -24.25 -0.83 7.06
CA ASP A 293 -23.90 -0.27 8.38
C ASP A 293 -24.18 1.24 8.54
N LEU A 294 -24.70 1.94 7.52
CA LEU A 294 -24.95 3.38 7.59
C LEU A 294 -25.91 3.74 8.73
N ARG A 295 -25.46 4.63 9.61
CA ARG A 295 -26.20 5.11 10.78
C ARG A 295 -25.86 6.56 11.12
N PRO A 296 -26.76 7.31 11.78
CA PRO A 296 -26.53 8.70 12.15
C PRO A 296 -25.24 8.88 12.96
N ALA A 297 -24.38 9.78 12.51
CA ALA A 297 -23.05 9.94 13.06
C ALA A 297 -22.71 11.40 13.37
N MET A 298 -21.60 11.56 14.07
CA MET A 298 -20.85 12.80 14.20
C MET A 298 -19.38 12.51 13.91
N MET A 299 -18.60 13.53 13.56
CA MET A 299 -17.18 13.36 13.27
C MET A 299 -16.29 14.40 13.93
N LYS A 300 -15.04 14.03 14.14
CA LYS A 300 -13.96 14.94 14.51
C LYS A 300 -12.75 14.61 13.66
N SER A 301 -11.98 15.62 13.30
CA SER A 301 -10.66 15.43 12.68
C SER A 301 -9.60 16.13 13.51
N ALA A 302 -8.41 15.57 13.57
CA ALA A 302 -7.23 16.18 14.19
C ALA A 302 -5.99 15.87 13.35
N GLN A 303 -4.93 16.65 13.54
CA GLN A 303 -3.66 16.45 12.85
C GLN A 303 -2.50 16.77 13.80
N ASP A 304 -1.50 15.89 13.84
CA ASP A 304 -0.24 16.12 14.55
C ASP A 304 0.93 15.59 13.70
N ARG A 305 2.16 15.74 14.19
CA ARG A 305 3.37 15.17 13.59
C ARG A 305 3.97 14.13 14.50
N ILE A 306 4.56 13.10 13.90
CA ILE A 306 5.43 12.19 14.65
C ILE A 306 6.74 12.90 15.05
N LEU A 307 7.32 12.51 16.19
CA LEU A 307 8.75 12.71 16.45
C LEU A 307 9.57 12.16 15.28
N SER A 308 10.44 13.00 14.74
CA SER A 308 11.09 12.80 13.44
C SER A 308 12.62 12.72 13.57
N CYS A 309 13.20 13.25 14.64
CA CYS A 309 14.63 13.18 14.89
C CYS A 309 14.97 13.36 16.38
N TYR A 310 16.24 13.17 16.75
CA TYR A 310 16.80 13.60 18.04
C TYR A 310 18.22 14.14 17.93
N ASP A 311 18.57 15.04 18.84
CA ASP A 311 19.93 15.57 18.96
C ASP A 311 20.86 14.52 19.59
N PRO A 312 21.93 14.08 18.92
CA PRO A 312 22.81 13.02 19.44
C PRO A 312 23.63 13.43 20.68
N GLU A 313 23.80 14.73 20.93
CA GLU A 313 24.54 15.24 22.09
C GLU A 313 23.63 15.47 23.30
N THR A 314 22.45 16.06 23.08
CA THR A 314 21.52 16.44 24.16
C THR A 314 20.39 15.44 24.38
N LEU A 315 20.18 14.52 23.45
CA LEU A 315 19.07 13.57 23.40
C LEU A 315 17.68 14.23 23.30
N GLU A 316 17.61 15.50 22.88
CA GLU A 316 16.34 16.18 22.65
C GLU A 316 15.59 15.57 21.47
N LEU A 317 14.42 14.98 21.73
CA LEU A 317 13.49 14.49 20.71
C LEU A 317 12.78 15.66 20.02
N LYS A 318 12.64 15.66 18.70
CA LYS A 318 12.07 16.79 17.95
C LYS A 318 11.08 16.32 16.88
N LYS A 319 10.16 17.21 16.50
CA LYS A 319 9.24 17.05 15.35
C LYS A 319 9.72 17.98 14.24
N VAL A 320 9.55 17.62 12.97
CA VAL A 320 9.72 18.57 11.86
C VAL A 320 8.78 19.78 12.07
N PRO A 321 9.24 21.05 11.89
CA PRO A 321 10.50 21.46 11.28
C PRO A 321 11.66 21.77 12.26
N ASP A 322 11.55 21.39 13.53
CA ASP A 322 12.59 21.72 14.55
C ASP A 322 13.84 20.84 14.42
N CYS A 323 13.81 19.82 13.56
CA CYS A 323 14.94 18.96 13.22
C CYS A 323 16.00 19.72 12.43
N ARG A 324 17.27 19.57 12.82
CA ARG A 324 18.43 20.03 12.06
C ARG A 324 18.81 18.94 11.05
N GLU A 325 18.26 19.04 9.85
CA GLU A 325 18.50 18.10 8.76
C GLU A 325 19.33 18.79 7.64
N GLY A 326 20.09 18.00 6.88
CA GLY A 326 20.74 18.48 5.66
C GLY A 326 19.81 18.39 4.44
N ASP A 327 20.25 18.96 3.31
CA ASP A 327 19.48 18.94 2.06
C ASP A 327 19.62 17.61 1.29
N SER A 328 20.50 16.70 1.75
CA SER A 328 20.82 15.44 1.10
C SER A 328 20.76 14.23 2.02
N GLU A 329 20.55 13.06 1.41
CA GLU A 329 20.59 11.75 2.05
C GLU A 329 21.90 11.54 2.83
N GLN A 330 23.02 11.94 2.22
CA GLN A 330 24.36 11.77 2.80
C GLN A 330 24.57 12.60 4.07
N ASP A 331 23.97 13.78 4.16
CA ASP A 331 24.06 14.65 5.34
C ASP A 331 23.33 14.05 6.54
N ALA A 332 22.22 13.36 6.29
CA ALA A 332 21.36 12.80 7.30
C ALA A 332 21.73 11.37 7.74
N TYR A 333 22.57 10.65 6.98
CA TYR A 333 23.25 9.42 7.45
C TYR A 333 24.38 9.69 8.45
N GLY A 334 24.54 10.92 8.91
CA GLY A 334 25.61 11.36 9.78
C GLY A 334 25.90 10.44 10.95
N ALA A 335 27.08 9.82 10.94
CA ALA A 335 27.73 9.40 12.17
C ALA A 335 27.78 10.59 13.16
N PRO A 336 27.72 10.36 14.48
CA PRO A 336 27.75 11.43 15.47
C PRO A 336 28.85 12.47 15.20
N GLY A 337 28.50 13.76 15.17
CA GLY A 337 29.46 14.87 15.09
C GLY A 337 29.51 15.65 13.77
N ASN A 338 28.60 15.42 12.82
CA ASN A 338 28.47 16.26 11.61
C ASN A 338 27.56 17.50 11.80
N GLY A 339 26.91 17.64 12.96
CA GLY A 339 26.09 18.79 13.33
C GLY A 339 24.59 18.66 13.04
N PHE A 340 24.15 17.53 12.48
CA PHE A 340 22.74 17.23 12.21
C PHE A 340 22.12 16.32 13.29
N ASP A 341 20.79 16.38 13.40
CA ASP A 341 20.01 15.50 14.26
C ASP A 341 19.88 14.10 13.62
N ILE A 342 19.77 13.05 14.45
CA ILE A 342 19.56 11.68 13.98
C ILE A 342 18.08 11.51 13.64
N SER A 343 17.78 11.18 12.39
CA SER A 343 16.41 10.89 11.94
C SER A 343 15.85 9.61 12.57
N ILE A 344 14.56 9.61 12.89
CA ILE A 344 13.86 8.47 13.48
C ILE A 344 12.48 8.28 12.82
N ASN A 345 11.97 7.05 12.87
CA ASN A 345 10.67 6.58 12.35
C ASN A 345 10.49 6.68 10.83
N GLN A 346 11.01 7.71 10.18
CA GLN A 346 10.86 7.96 8.75
C GLN A 346 12.16 8.54 8.18
N LEU A 347 12.67 7.89 7.13
CA LEU A 347 13.72 8.40 6.27
C LEU A 347 13.18 8.66 4.87
N ASP A 348 13.75 9.68 4.23
CA ASP A 348 13.62 9.94 2.81
C ASP A 348 14.90 9.43 2.14
N VAL A 349 14.80 8.82 0.95
CA VAL A 349 15.98 8.35 0.21
C VAL A 349 16.12 9.05 -1.14
N ARG A 350 15.23 10.01 -1.44
CA ARG A 350 15.31 10.84 -2.63
C ARG A 350 15.57 12.29 -2.23
N ASP A 351 16.57 12.86 -2.86
CA ASP A 351 16.95 14.24 -2.67
C ASP A 351 16.20 15.15 -3.67
N PRO A 352 15.89 16.40 -3.27
CA PRO A 352 16.10 16.96 -1.93
C PRO A 352 15.02 16.48 -0.97
N TRP A 353 15.42 16.23 0.28
CA TRP A 353 14.53 15.64 1.27
C TRP A 353 13.30 16.50 1.58
N VAL A 354 12.12 15.90 1.47
CA VAL A 354 10.85 16.51 1.89
C VAL A 354 10.05 15.47 2.68
N LYS A 355 10.11 15.54 4.01
CA LYS A 355 9.40 14.57 4.85
C LYS A 355 7.93 14.92 5.06
N ASN A 356 7.06 13.93 4.88
CA ASN A 356 5.68 14.01 5.35
C ASN A 356 5.49 13.27 6.67
N THR A 357 5.67 13.99 7.77
CA THR A 357 5.52 13.45 9.14
C THR A 357 4.12 13.65 9.72
N LEU A 358 3.15 14.14 8.94
CA LEU A 358 1.79 14.39 9.41
C LEU A 358 1.04 13.07 9.64
N VAL A 359 0.39 12.97 10.79
CA VAL A 359 -0.63 11.99 11.11
C VAL A 359 -1.96 12.73 11.14
N THR A 360 -2.86 12.41 10.20
CA THR A 360 -4.21 12.99 10.17
C THR A 360 -5.23 11.94 10.57
N THR A 361 -6.01 12.24 11.59
CA THR A 361 -7.00 11.30 12.15
C THR A 361 -8.41 11.82 11.88
N LEU A 362 -9.28 11.00 11.31
CA LEU A 362 -10.73 11.25 11.25
C LEU A 362 -11.44 10.23 12.13
N HIS A 363 -12.17 10.70 13.13
CA HIS A 363 -12.86 9.85 14.09
C HIS A 363 -14.38 10.04 13.99
N PHE A 364 -15.11 8.94 13.86
CA PHE A 364 -16.56 8.92 13.65
C PHE A 364 -17.24 8.14 14.78
N VAL A 365 -18.24 8.76 15.40
CA VAL A 365 -19.02 8.17 16.51
C VAL A 365 -20.51 8.18 16.19
N GLU A 366 -21.27 7.29 16.83
CA GLU A 366 -22.72 7.32 16.77
C GLU A 366 -23.25 8.65 17.34
N ARG A 367 -24.23 9.24 16.68
CA ARG A 367 -24.82 10.51 17.13
C ARG A 367 -25.58 10.37 18.45
N ASP A 368 -26.30 9.26 18.61
CA ASP A 368 -27.14 9.01 19.77
C ASP A 368 -26.34 8.50 20.98
N ASP A 369 -25.14 7.96 20.75
CA ASP A 369 -24.21 7.48 21.77
C ASP A 369 -22.75 7.76 21.36
N PRO A 370 -22.23 8.96 21.67
CA PRO A 370 -20.88 9.36 21.25
C PRO A 370 -19.74 8.56 21.89
N THR A 371 -20.05 7.61 22.79
CA THR A 371 -19.08 6.67 23.35
C THR A 371 -18.83 5.47 22.43
N LYS A 372 -19.64 5.30 21.39
CA LYS A 372 -19.50 4.24 20.40
C LYS A 372 -18.87 4.76 19.13
N THR A 373 -17.62 4.38 18.91
CA THR A 373 -16.93 4.60 17.66
C THR A 373 -17.51 3.72 16.56
N ILE A 374 -17.74 4.33 15.39
CA ILE A 374 -18.10 3.63 14.15
C ILE A 374 -16.80 3.27 13.41
N ALA A 375 -15.96 4.28 13.19
CA ALA A 375 -14.68 4.11 12.51
C ALA A 375 -13.66 5.18 12.91
N THR A 376 -12.39 4.83 12.80
CA THR A 376 -11.27 5.77 12.91
C THR A 376 -10.38 5.60 11.68
N VAL A 377 -10.20 6.67 10.92
CA VAL A 377 -9.28 6.74 9.79
C VAL A 377 -8.00 7.40 10.24
N VAL A 378 -6.85 6.82 9.88
CA VAL A 378 -5.53 7.41 10.10
C VAL A 378 -4.82 7.50 8.75
N ASN A 379 -4.46 8.73 8.37
CA ASN A 379 -3.58 8.99 7.23
C ASN A 379 -2.15 9.25 7.70
N TYR A 380 -1.21 8.51 7.14
CA TYR A 380 0.22 8.68 7.39
C TYR A 380 1.02 8.24 6.15
N SER A 381 2.21 8.80 5.98
CA SER A 381 2.98 8.75 4.73
C SER A 381 4.27 7.97 4.91
N THR A 382 4.26 6.63 4.86
CA THR A 382 5.48 5.80 4.87
C THR A 382 5.18 4.48 4.18
N HIS A 383 6.13 3.94 3.43
CA HIS A 383 6.02 2.63 2.80
C HIS A 383 5.74 1.54 3.86
N PRO A 384 4.65 0.76 3.74
CA PRO A 384 4.43 -0.44 4.55
C PRO A 384 5.28 -1.60 4.04
N HIS A 385 6.52 -1.57 4.49
CA HIS A 385 7.54 -2.50 4.08
C HIS A 385 8.49 -2.83 5.25
N ALA A 386 8.14 -2.50 6.50
CA ALA A 386 9.02 -2.59 7.67
C ALA A 386 9.60 -4.00 7.92
N MET A 387 9.02 -5.04 7.30
CA MET A 387 9.50 -6.43 7.25
C MET A 387 10.77 -6.67 6.41
N GLY A 388 11.12 -5.79 5.48
CA GLY A 388 12.19 -6.04 4.53
C GLY A 388 11.89 -7.19 3.56
N SER A 389 12.77 -7.36 2.56
CA SER A 389 12.65 -8.44 1.58
C SER A 389 13.27 -9.77 2.03
N GLY A 390 14.20 -9.74 3.00
CA GLY A 390 15.03 -10.89 3.38
C GLY A 390 14.63 -11.62 4.66
N GLU A 391 13.69 -11.08 5.46
CA GLU A 391 13.43 -11.64 6.80
C GLU A 391 12.10 -12.40 6.94
N SER A 392 11.15 -12.23 6.03
CA SER A 392 9.91 -13.00 6.07
C SER A 392 9.15 -12.98 4.74
N ASN A 393 8.96 -14.14 4.14
CA ASN A 393 8.04 -14.34 3.00
C ASN A 393 6.62 -14.54 3.49
N TRP A 394 6.13 -13.57 4.26
CA TRP A 394 4.80 -13.61 4.87
C TRP A 394 3.84 -12.73 4.08
N GLU A 395 2.63 -13.22 3.86
CA GLU A 395 1.49 -12.39 3.52
C GLU A 395 1.09 -11.60 4.79
N SER A 396 1.13 -10.27 4.70
CA SER A 396 0.94 -9.35 5.81
C SER A 396 0.48 -7.97 5.33
N SER A 397 -0.31 -7.29 6.14
CA SER A 397 -0.64 -5.88 5.94
C SER A 397 0.47 -4.92 6.39
N ASP A 398 1.56 -5.42 6.96
CA ASP A 398 2.68 -4.66 7.56
C ASP A 398 2.21 -3.77 8.74
N TYR A 399 2.94 -2.69 9.06
CA TYR A 399 2.62 -1.81 10.19
C TYR A 399 1.16 -1.27 10.21
N PRO A 400 0.46 -1.10 9.07
CA PRO A 400 -0.97 -0.79 9.07
C PRO A 400 -1.83 -1.76 9.89
N HIS A 401 -1.51 -3.06 9.98
CA HIS A 401 -2.25 -3.97 10.86
C HIS A 401 -2.17 -3.53 12.31
N TYR A 402 -0.97 -3.41 12.87
CA TYR A 402 -0.75 -3.05 14.27
C TYR A 402 -1.26 -1.65 14.62
N LEU A 403 -1.18 -0.71 13.67
CA LEU A 403 -1.82 0.60 13.82
C LEU A 403 -3.34 0.43 14.01
N ARG A 404 -4.00 -0.30 13.11
CA ARG A 404 -5.46 -0.53 13.16
C ARG A 404 -5.84 -1.27 14.43
N GLU A 405 -5.08 -2.29 14.79
CA GLU A 405 -5.29 -3.10 15.99
C GLU A 405 -5.30 -2.25 17.28
N LYS A 406 -4.31 -1.36 17.45
CA LYS A 406 -4.23 -0.49 18.62
C LYS A 406 -5.32 0.57 18.64
N ILE A 407 -5.67 1.12 17.47
CA ILE A 407 -6.80 2.05 17.33
C ILE A 407 -8.13 1.37 17.69
N GLU A 408 -8.36 0.16 17.20
CA GLU A 408 -9.57 -0.63 17.48
C GLU A 408 -9.65 -1.07 18.94
N ALA A 409 -8.52 -1.43 19.55
CA ALA A 409 -8.46 -1.73 20.98
C ALA A 409 -8.77 -0.51 21.86
N HIS A 410 -8.31 0.68 21.46
CA HIS A 410 -8.50 1.92 22.24
C HIS A 410 -9.88 2.54 22.08
N PHE A 411 -10.33 2.71 20.83
CA PHE A 411 -11.60 3.40 20.52
C PHE A 411 -12.77 2.44 20.24
N GLY A 412 -12.51 1.19 19.88
CA GLY A 412 -13.50 0.35 19.22
C GLY A 412 -13.79 0.78 17.77
N GLY A 413 -14.85 0.20 17.18
CA GLY A 413 -15.20 0.44 15.78
C GLY A 413 -14.18 -0.16 14.81
N ILE A 414 -14.15 0.34 13.57
CA ILE A 414 -13.22 -0.13 12.52
C ILE A 414 -12.09 0.89 12.32
N GLY A 415 -10.85 0.45 12.48
CA GLY A 415 -9.65 1.21 12.13
C GLY A 415 -9.37 1.15 10.63
N ILE A 416 -9.04 2.26 9.99
CA ILE A 416 -8.75 2.32 8.55
C ILE A 416 -7.48 3.12 8.34
N PHE A 417 -6.50 2.51 7.65
CA PHE A 417 -5.28 3.20 7.26
C PHE A 417 -5.41 3.74 5.84
N TRP A 418 -5.10 5.02 5.64
CA TRP A 418 -5.00 5.65 4.33
C TRP A 418 -3.57 6.10 4.08
N LEU A 419 -2.95 5.57 3.06
CA LEU A 419 -1.58 5.93 2.76
C LEU A 419 -1.47 7.34 2.19
N GLY A 420 -0.56 8.14 2.75
CA GLY A 420 -0.24 9.49 2.28
C GLY A 420 0.81 9.55 1.19
N THR A 421 1.58 10.65 1.12
CA THR A 421 2.62 10.88 0.11
C THR A 421 3.88 10.07 0.44
N GLN A 422 3.95 8.82 0.02
CA GLN A 422 5.10 7.97 0.29
C GLN A 422 6.19 7.99 -0.80
N GLY A 423 5.97 8.70 -1.91
CA GLY A 423 7.00 8.86 -2.95
C GLY A 423 8.27 9.46 -2.37
N ALA A 424 9.37 9.47 -3.13
CA ALA A 424 10.72 9.66 -2.57
C ALA A 424 11.18 8.50 -1.65
N HIS A 425 10.43 7.40 -1.68
CA HIS A 425 10.69 6.18 -0.91
C HIS A 425 10.81 6.46 0.59
N LEU A 426 9.84 7.25 1.11
CA LEU A 426 9.67 7.47 2.54
C LEU A 426 9.47 6.13 3.25
N SER A 427 10.37 5.82 4.18
CA SER A 427 10.62 4.44 4.58
C SER A 427 10.91 4.33 6.08
N ALA A 428 10.38 3.28 6.72
CA ALA A 428 10.82 2.80 8.03
C ALA A 428 12.01 1.81 7.92
N LEU A 429 12.32 1.36 6.71
CA LEU A 429 13.41 0.46 6.37
C LEU A 429 14.71 1.20 6.01
N ARG A 430 15.80 0.76 6.65
CA ARG A 430 17.20 0.76 6.21
C ARG A 430 17.98 0.30 7.43
N ASN A 431 18.40 -0.97 7.43
CA ASN A 431 19.12 -1.61 8.54
C ASN A 431 20.31 -0.75 8.94
N GLU A 432 20.31 -0.27 10.19
CA GLU A 432 21.29 0.65 10.81
C GLU A 432 21.03 2.16 10.64
N HIS A 433 20.07 2.61 9.81
CA HIS A 433 19.93 4.06 9.54
C HIS A 433 18.57 4.65 9.90
N ASN A 434 17.48 3.86 9.91
CA ASN A 434 16.19 4.35 10.41
C ASN A 434 15.76 3.65 11.70
N PRO A 435 16.08 4.22 12.88
CA PRO A 435 15.56 3.73 14.16
C PRO A 435 14.07 4.01 14.30
N VAL A 436 13.29 3.00 14.68
CA VAL A 436 11.88 3.13 15.06
C VAL A 436 11.75 3.00 16.57
N MET A 437 10.89 3.79 17.20
CA MET A 437 10.68 3.68 18.65
C MET A 437 10.12 2.32 19.02
N LYS A 438 10.72 1.67 20.02
CA LYS A 438 10.41 0.30 20.41
C LYS A 438 9.12 0.21 21.21
N TYR A 439 8.28 -0.75 20.84
CA TYR A 439 7.12 -1.14 21.62
C TYR A 439 7.17 -2.63 21.98
N THR A 440 6.63 -2.95 23.14
CA THR A 440 6.33 -4.33 23.52
C THR A 440 5.26 -4.90 22.59
N ARG A 441 5.20 -6.24 22.50
CA ARG A 441 4.15 -6.93 21.74
C ARG A 441 2.73 -6.64 22.25
N SER A 442 2.56 -6.15 23.48
CA SER A 442 1.25 -5.72 24.01
C SER A 442 0.90 -4.27 23.70
N GLY A 443 1.73 -3.54 22.95
CA GLY A 443 1.45 -2.16 22.55
C GLY A 443 1.93 -1.09 23.52
N GLU A 444 2.76 -1.43 24.51
CA GLU A 444 3.34 -0.46 25.45
C GLU A 444 4.70 0.07 24.96
N PRO A 445 4.97 1.38 25.03
CA PRO A 445 6.26 1.96 24.64
C PRO A 445 7.38 1.49 25.56
N VAL A 446 8.56 1.26 24.99
CA VAL A 446 9.78 0.88 25.72
C VAL A 446 10.73 2.06 25.72
N CYS A 447 11.09 2.51 26.92
CA CYS A 447 12.08 3.57 27.10
C CYS A 447 13.48 3.00 27.30
N LYS A 448 14.48 3.82 27.00
CA LYS A 448 15.87 3.56 27.36
C LYS A 448 16.05 3.71 28.87
N GLU A 449 16.67 2.73 29.52
CA GLU A 449 16.92 2.78 30.96
C GLU A 449 17.95 3.87 31.31
N ASP A 450 17.72 4.61 32.39
CA ASP A 450 18.65 5.59 32.92
C ASP A 450 19.89 4.88 33.53
N PRO A 451 21.11 5.09 33.00
CA PRO A 451 22.32 4.48 33.54
C PRO A 451 22.61 4.83 35.00
N ASP A 452 22.13 5.99 35.47
CA ASP A 452 22.33 6.48 36.83
C ASP A 452 21.19 6.04 37.78
N HIS A 453 20.02 5.65 37.24
CA HIS A 453 18.84 5.22 38.00
C HIS A 453 18.21 3.95 37.40
N PRO A 454 18.75 2.75 37.70
CA PRO A 454 18.23 1.50 37.16
C PRO A 454 16.75 1.28 37.47
N GLY A 455 15.98 0.89 36.44
CA GLY A 455 14.52 0.74 36.47
C GLY A 455 13.72 2.02 36.18
N GLU A 456 14.37 3.17 35.98
CA GLU A 456 13.73 4.40 35.54
C GLU A 456 14.06 4.70 34.07
N CYS A 457 13.14 5.38 33.38
CA CYS A 457 13.37 5.83 32.00
C CYS A 457 14.30 7.03 31.97
N LEU A 458 15.28 7.00 31.06
CA LEU A 458 16.06 8.16 30.70
C LEU A 458 15.12 9.26 30.17
N LYS A 459 15.28 10.48 30.65
CA LYS A 459 14.47 11.62 30.24
C LYS A 459 15.21 12.49 29.24
N ASP A 460 14.49 12.99 28.23
CA ASP A 460 14.98 14.06 27.38
C ASP A 460 14.98 15.42 28.12
N PRO A 461 15.60 16.48 27.55
CA PRO A 461 15.63 17.81 28.18
C PRO A 461 14.25 18.45 28.44
N ASN A 462 13.20 17.96 27.78
CA ASN A 462 11.82 18.42 27.93
C ASN A 462 11.01 17.53 28.91
N GLY A 463 11.63 16.53 29.54
CA GLY A 463 11.02 15.65 30.53
C GLY A 463 10.25 14.47 29.95
N ARG A 464 10.34 14.21 28.63
CA ARG A 464 9.75 13.03 27.97
C ARG A 464 10.63 11.81 28.18
N ASP A 465 10.02 10.63 28.21
CA ASP A 465 10.77 9.38 28.19
C ASP A 465 11.52 9.24 26.87
N PHE A 466 12.83 9.01 26.97
CA PHE A 466 13.67 8.76 25.81
C PHE A 466 13.46 7.30 25.38
N PRO A 467 13.05 7.05 24.13
CA PRO A 467 12.70 5.71 23.66
C PRO A 467 13.92 4.80 23.54
N GLU A 468 13.69 3.50 23.74
CA GLU A 468 14.54 2.48 23.16
C GLU A 468 14.18 2.33 21.67
N PHE A 469 15.13 1.96 20.82
CA PHE A 469 14.90 1.89 19.37
C PHE A 469 15.05 0.47 18.81
N VAL A 470 14.25 0.16 17.81
CA VAL A 470 14.41 -1.00 16.92
C VAL A 470 15.07 -0.52 15.63
N ILE A 471 16.27 -1.02 15.36
CA ILE A 471 17.08 -0.60 14.22
C ILE A 471 17.05 -1.66 13.13
N GLU A 472 17.30 -2.91 13.51
CA GLU A 472 17.27 -4.06 12.62
C GLU A 472 15.87 -4.30 12.07
N THR A 473 15.80 -4.74 10.81
CA THR A 473 14.59 -5.38 10.30
C THR A 473 14.24 -6.54 11.24
N SER A 474 12.96 -6.63 11.59
CA SER A 474 12.42 -7.66 12.48
C SER A 474 10.90 -7.52 12.55
N PRO A 475 10.17 -8.58 12.95
CA PRO A 475 8.78 -8.45 13.31
C PRO A 475 8.53 -7.33 14.34
N GLU A 476 9.49 -7.14 15.26
CA GLU A 476 9.40 -6.10 16.29
C GLU A 476 9.34 -4.69 15.75
N LYS A 477 10.02 -4.43 14.64
CA LYS A 477 10.00 -3.12 13.98
C LYS A 477 8.61 -2.78 13.42
N ILE A 478 7.88 -3.77 12.91
CA ILE A 478 6.58 -3.59 12.27
C ILE A 478 5.53 -3.15 13.28
N TRP A 479 5.37 -3.89 14.37
CA TRP A 479 4.38 -3.55 15.40
C TRP A 479 4.77 -2.26 16.13
N SER A 480 6.07 -2.06 16.35
CA SER A 480 6.59 -0.83 16.96
C SER A 480 6.25 0.41 16.13
N HIS A 481 6.42 0.34 14.82
CA HIS A 481 6.08 1.44 13.92
C HIS A 481 4.57 1.72 13.92
N GLY A 482 3.75 0.67 13.78
CA GLY A 482 2.30 0.79 13.75
C GLY A 482 1.71 1.33 15.06
N TYR A 483 2.17 0.81 16.20
CA TYR A 483 1.70 1.24 17.53
C TYR A 483 2.09 2.67 17.87
N TYR A 484 3.27 3.12 17.44
CA TYR A 484 3.65 4.50 17.64
C TYR A 484 2.77 5.48 16.84
N ILE A 485 2.51 5.18 15.57
CA ILE A 485 1.62 6.01 14.75
C ILE A 485 0.21 6.04 15.35
N ALA A 486 -0.27 4.90 15.87
CA ALA A 486 -1.55 4.82 16.56
C ALA A 486 -1.60 5.69 17.83
N ASP A 487 -0.54 5.73 18.64
CA ASP A 487 -0.47 6.62 19.82
C ASP A 487 -0.61 8.08 19.41
N VAL A 488 0.14 8.52 18.39
CA VAL A 488 0.04 9.90 17.89
C VAL A 488 -1.36 10.20 17.36
N ALA A 489 -2.00 9.25 16.67
CA ALA A 489 -3.37 9.39 16.19
C ALA A 489 -4.38 9.50 17.36
N ILE A 490 -4.26 8.65 18.38
CA ILE A 490 -5.10 8.66 19.59
C ILE A 490 -4.95 10.00 20.32
N GLU A 491 -3.71 10.39 20.63
CA GLU A 491 -3.39 11.62 21.34
C GLU A 491 -3.89 12.85 20.57
N SER A 492 -3.80 12.86 19.23
CA SER A 492 -4.30 13.97 18.41
C SER A 492 -5.81 14.18 18.59
N ILE A 493 -6.60 13.10 18.70
CA ILE A 493 -8.05 13.17 18.90
C ILE A 493 -8.39 13.55 20.35
N GLU A 494 -7.69 12.99 21.33
CA GLU A 494 -7.99 13.21 22.75
C GLU A 494 -7.56 14.59 23.25
N SER A 495 -6.45 15.12 22.72
CA SER A 495 -5.92 16.43 23.11
C SER A 495 -6.60 17.61 22.41
N ASP A 496 -7.23 17.41 21.24
CA ASP A 496 -7.92 18.48 20.54
C ASP A 496 -9.22 18.87 21.29
N PRO A 497 -9.40 20.13 21.72
CA PRO A 497 -10.61 20.56 22.43
C PRO A 497 -11.84 20.75 21.52
N THR A 498 -11.69 20.63 20.20
CA THR A 498 -12.75 20.88 19.21
C THR A 498 -13.85 19.82 19.34
N PRO A 499 -15.13 20.21 19.43
CA PRO A 499 -16.23 19.26 19.55
C PRO A 499 -16.48 18.50 18.24
N TYR A 500 -17.15 17.35 18.37
CA TYR A 500 -17.65 16.61 17.21
C TYR A 500 -18.66 17.42 16.40
N LEU A 501 -18.51 17.39 15.08
CA LEU A 501 -19.41 17.98 14.10
C LEU A 501 -20.60 17.05 13.86
N VAL A 502 -21.81 17.55 14.09
CA VAL A 502 -23.06 16.78 13.93
C VAL A 502 -23.52 16.71 12.47
N ASP A 503 -23.23 17.76 11.69
CA ASP A 503 -23.57 17.87 10.27
C ASP A 503 -22.37 18.46 9.50
N PRO A 504 -21.26 17.70 9.39
CA PRO A 504 -20.06 18.16 8.70
C PRO A 504 -20.33 18.39 7.20
N PRO A 505 -19.63 19.33 6.53
CA PRO A 505 -19.60 19.38 5.08
C PRO A 505 -19.08 18.05 4.51
N LEU A 506 -19.68 17.61 3.41
CA LEU A 506 -19.23 16.45 2.62
C LEU A 506 -19.24 16.85 1.15
N GLU A 507 -18.06 17.02 0.58
CA GLU A 507 -17.87 17.41 -0.81
C GLU A 507 -16.90 16.44 -1.49
N ASN A 508 -17.20 16.06 -2.72
CA ASN A 508 -16.33 15.27 -3.57
C ASN A 508 -16.36 15.88 -4.97
N LEU A 509 -15.26 16.54 -5.33
CA LEU A 509 -14.98 17.04 -6.67
C LEU A 509 -14.20 15.95 -7.41
N SER A 510 -14.80 15.39 -8.46
CA SER A 510 -14.17 14.35 -9.29
C SER A 510 -13.80 14.91 -10.66
N ARG A 511 -12.66 14.50 -11.20
CA ARG A 511 -12.22 14.78 -12.57
C ARG A 511 -11.67 13.52 -13.21
N ARG A 512 -12.11 13.23 -14.43
CA ARG A 512 -11.54 12.15 -15.25
C ARG A 512 -10.48 12.73 -16.18
N VAL A 513 -9.29 12.15 -16.17
CA VAL A 513 -8.11 12.64 -16.87
C VAL A 513 -7.48 11.55 -17.73
N THR A 514 -6.68 11.99 -18.70
CA THR A 514 -5.92 11.12 -19.59
C THR A 514 -4.43 11.35 -19.34
N PHE A 515 -3.67 10.27 -19.21
CA PHE A 515 -2.21 10.31 -19.12
C PHE A 515 -1.57 9.70 -20.37
N GLU A 516 -0.40 10.20 -20.76
CA GLU A 516 0.45 9.55 -21.75
C GLU A 516 1.54 8.76 -21.03
N ALA A 517 1.65 7.46 -21.31
CA ALA A 517 2.86 6.73 -20.97
C ALA A 517 3.96 7.16 -21.93
N THR A 518 5.03 7.78 -21.43
CA THR A 518 6.19 8.17 -22.23
C THR A 518 7.40 7.27 -21.97
N ASN A 519 7.49 6.68 -20.77
CA ASN A 519 8.53 5.71 -20.41
C ASN A 519 8.40 4.41 -21.24
N PRO A 520 9.45 3.99 -21.99
CA PRO A 520 9.42 2.76 -22.77
C PRO A 520 9.16 1.48 -21.96
N ALA A 521 9.67 1.38 -20.73
CA ALA A 521 9.45 0.23 -19.85
C ALA A 521 7.97 0.11 -19.48
N GLN A 522 7.37 1.23 -19.05
CA GLN A 522 5.95 1.29 -18.74
C GLN A 522 5.06 1.04 -19.97
N LYS A 523 5.43 1.57 -21.16
CA LYS A 523 4.73 1.25 -22.42
C LYS A 523 4.74 -0.25 -22.72
N TYR A 524 5.88 -0.90 -22.52
CA TYR A 524 6.02 -2.33 -22.74
C TYR A 524 5.14 -3.12 -21.75
N TYR A 525 5.17 -2.74 -20.47
CA TYR A 525 4.35 -3.32 -19.42
C TYR A 525 2.84 -3.20 -19.72
N LEU A 526 2.36 -1.99 -19.99
CA LEU A 526 0.96 -1.74 -20.34
C LEU A 526 0.52 -2.47 -21.63
N CYS A 527 1.44 -2.69 -22.59
CA CYS A 527 1.15 -3.52 -23.76
C CYS A 527 0.92 -4.99 -23.40
N LYS A 528 1.68 -5.54 -22.44
CA LYS A 528 1.47 -6.91 -21.96
C LYS A 528 0.11 -7.06 -21.31
N LEU A 529 -0.27 -6.10 -20.47
CA LEU A 529 -1.55 -6.10 -19.76
C LEU A 529 -2.74 -5.78 -20.66
N TRP A 530 -2.54 -5.31 -21.89
CA TRP A 530 -3.60 -4.84 -22.80
C TRP A 530 -4.83 -5.76 -22.91
N ARG A 531 -4.64 -7.09 -22.85
CA ARG A 531 -5.74 -8.06 -22.95
C ARG A 531 -6.60 -8.13 -21.68
N GLU A 532 -6.04 -7.72 -20.55
CA GLU A 532 -6.71 -7.72 -19.25
C GLU A 532 -7.58 -6.49 -19.01
N PHE A 533 -7.48 -5.50 -19.88
CA PHE A 533 -8.37 -4.34 -19.83
C PHE A 533 -9.74 -4.66 -20.39
N ASP A 534 -10.77 -4.26 -19.66
CA ASP A 534 -12.11 -4.12 -20.21
C ASP A 534 -12.12 -3.07 -21.33
N PRO A 535 -13.00 -3.20 -22.34
CA PRO A 535 -13.02 -2.28 -23.47
C PRO A 535 -13.03 -0.77 -23.15
N PRO A 536 -13.71 -0.28 -22.09
CA PRO A 536 -13.68 1.14 -21.71
C PRO A 536 -12.33 1.59 -21.14
N ASP A 537 -11.62 0.70 -20.43
CA ASP A 537 -10.37 1.02 -19.73
C ASP A 537 -9.14 0.79 -20.63
N LYS A 538 -9.32 0.20 -21.82
CA LYS A 538 -8.20 -0.12 -22.71
C LYS A 538 -7.36 1.12 -22.99
N PRO A 539 -6.03 1.03 -22.87
CA PRO A 539 -5.18 2.13 -23.29
C PRO A 539 -5.46 2.46 -24.76
N ARG A 540 -5.10 3.65 -25.22
CA ARG A 540 -5.32 4.06 -26.61
C ARG A 540 -3.99 4.28 -27.30
N PHE A 541 -3.81 3.65 -28.46
CA PHE A 541 -2.61 3.81 -29.26
C PHE A 541 -2.83 4.76 -30.45
N GLU A 542 -2.08 5.85 -30.48
CA GLU A 542 -2.12 6.83 -31.57
C GLU A 542 -0.77 6.97 -32.27
N SER A 543 -0.77 6.97 -33.60
CA SER A 543 0.41 7.34 -34.38
C SER A 543 0.66 8.85 -34.32
N ALA A 544 1.90 9.26 -34.57
CA ALA A 544 2.28 10.67 -34.75
C ALA A 544 1.46 11.45 -35.81
N PHE A 545 0.68 10.77 -36.66
CA PHE A 545 -0.20 11.40 -37.66
C PHE A 545 -1.71 11.28 -37.32
N GLY A 546 -2.06 10.99 -36.06
CA GLY A 546 -3.45 10.92 -35.60
C GLY A 546 -4.24 9.71 -36.11
N LYS A 547 -3.59 8.71 -36.71
CA LYS A 547 -4.21 7.43 -37.08
C LYS A 547 -4.04 6.42 -35.95
N THR A 548 -5.03 5.58 -35.71
CA THR A 548 -4.94 4.46 -34.75
C THR A 548 -3.81 3.52 -35.15
N CYS A 549 -2.81 3.33 -34.29
CA CYS A 549 -1.83 2.28 -34.50
C CYS A 549 -2.56 0.94 -34.35
N ARG A 550 -2.76 0.19 -35.45
CA ARG A 550 -3.39 -1.13 -35.35
C ARG A 550 -2.42 -2.11 -34.71
N VAL A 551 -2.61 -2.38 -33.42
CA VAL A 551 -2.06 -3.57 -32.78
C VAL A 551 -2.70 -4.78 -33.46
N GLY A 552 -1.99 -5.39 -34.41
CA GLY A 552 -2.52 -6.47 -35.24
C GLY A 552 -2.87 -7.73 -34.44
N LYS A 553 -3.69 -8.62 -35.04
CA LYS A 553 -4.17 -9.88 -34.44
C LYS A 553 -3.08 -10.92 -34.06
N VAL A 554 -1.82 -10.70 -34.44
CA VAL A 554 -0.72 -11.65 -34.16
C VAL A 554 0.16 -11.04 -33.08
N LEU A 555 -0.13 -11.46 -31.84
CA LEU A 555 0.37 -10.91 -30.60
C LEU A 555 1.74 -11.48 -30.20
N LEU A 556 2.64 -11.77 -31.15
CA LEU A 556 3.91 -12.36 -30.76
C LEU A 556 4.94 -11.32 -30.29
N HIS A 557 4.89 -10.07 -30.74
CA HIS A 557 5.98 -9.13 -30.52
C HIS A 557 5.46 -7.69 -30.24
N CYS A 558 5.02 -7.39 -29.00
CA CYS A 558 4.83 -5.99 -28.52
C CYS A 558 6.17 -5.22 -28.56
N ALA A 559 7.30 -5.90 -28.37
CA ALA A 559 8.62 -5.28 -28.16
C ALA A 559 9.16 -4.46 -29.35
N PRO A 560 9.11 -4.92 -30.62
CA PRO A 560 9.65 -4.14 -31.73
C PRO A 560 8.72 -2.98 -32.12
N LYS A 561 7.40 -3.15 -32.17
CA LYS A 561 6.52 -2.10 -32.73
C LYS A 561 6.39 -0.86 -31.85
N LEU A 562 6.43 -1.00 -30.52
CA LEU A 562 6.36 0.13 -29.59
C LEU A 562 7.69 0.86 -29.43
N LEU A 563 8.82 0.18 -29.64
CA LEU A 563 10.14 0.79 -29.64
C LEU A 563 10.54 1.37 -31.02
N TYR A 564 9.97 0.86 -32.13
CA TYR A 564 10.36 1.27 -33.50
C TYR A 564 9.31 2.12 -34.25
N GLU A 565 8.04 2.16 -33.83
CA GLU A 565 7.02 3.06 -34.41
C GLU A 565 6.70 4.18 -33.41
N ASN A 566 6.56 5.44 -33.88
CA ASN A 566 6.19 6.63 -33.09
C ASN A 566 4.73 6.58 -32.57
N CYS A 567 4.33 5.48 -31.93
CA CYS A 567 3.00 5.31 -31.33
C CYS A 567 3.03 5.81 -29.89
N ARG A 568 2.13 6.75 -29.61
CA ARG A 568 1.82 7.27 -28.26
C ARG A 568 0.81 6.35 -27.60
N LEU A 569 0.97 6.11 -26.30
CA LEU A 569 0.10 5.25 -25.50
C LEU A 569 -0.58 6.14 -24.46
N PHE A 570 -1.90 6.21 -24.52
CA PHE A 570 -2.71 6.97 -23.58
C PHE A 570 -3.49 6.05 -22.66
N LEU A 571 -3.60 6.45 -21.40
CA LEU A 571 -4.46 5.85 -20.39
C LEU A 571 -5.58 6.85 -20.15
N ASP A 572 -6.79 6.49 -20.57
CA ASP A 572 -7.96 7.33 -20.47
C ASP A 572 -8.73 7.01 -19.16
N ASP A 573 -9.65 7.89 -18.78
CA ASP A 573 -10.63 7.62 -17.71
C ASP A 573 -10.06 7.46 -16.29
N ILE A 574 -8.92 8.08 -15.99
CA ILE A 574 -8.34 8.03 -14.65
C ILE A 574 -9.00 9.06 -13.75
N GLN A 575 -9.49 8.63 -12.60
CA GLN A 575 -10.23 9.47 -11.67
C GLN A 575 -9.30 10.14 -10.66
N LEU A 576 -9.36 11.48 -10.59
CA LEU A 576 -8.81 12.30 -9.51
C LEU A 576 -9.95 12.89 -8.68
N ASN A 577 -9.75 12.99 -7.38
CA ASN A 577 -10.71 13.55 -6.44
C ASN A 577 -10.05 14.62 -5.57
N VAL A 578 -10.82 15.66 -5.23
CA VAL A 578 -10.61 16.53 -4.07
C VAL A 578 -11.83 16.37 -3.17
N VAL A 579 -11.60 15.91 -1.95
CA VAL A 579 -12.65 15.53 -1.00
C VAL A 579 -12.53 16.37 0.25
N THR A 580 -13.66 16.94 0.69
CA THR A 580 -13.78 17.63 1.98
C THR A 580 -14.73 16.83 2.87
N ILE A 581 -14.28 16.46 4.07
CA ILE A 581 -15.07 15.76 5.09
C ILE A 581 -14.88 16.54 6.40
N GLY A 582 -15.89 17.30 6.80
CA GLY A 582 -15.77 18.14 8.00
C GLY A 582 -14.70 19.22 7.84
N GLU A 583 -13.75 19.24 8.76
CA GLU A 583 -12.59 20.14 8.72
C GLU A 583 -11.40 19.57 7.93
N ALA A 584 -11.50 18.32 7.47
CA ALA A 584 -10.45 17.66 6.73
C ALA A 584 -10.65 17.79 5.21
N GLN A 585 -9.57 18.02 4.48
CA GLN A 585 -9.58 18.01 3.01
C GLN A 585 -8.39 17.21 2.49
N PHE A 586 -8.61 16.42 1.44
CA PHE A 586 -7.55 15.68 0.78
C PHE A 586 -7.76 15.53 -0.71
N TRP A 587 -6.67 15.27 -1.43
CA TRP A 587 -6.70 14.89 -2.83
C TRP A 587 -6.16 13.48 -3.04
N THR A 588 -6.50 12.91 -4.19
CA THR A 588 -6.10 11.56 -4.57
C THR A 588 -5.12 11.60 -5.74
N ALA A 589 -4.11 10.73 -5.74
CA ALA A 589 -3.20 10.58 -6.88
C ALA A 589 -2.98 9.10 -7.23
N PRO A 590 -2.91 8.74 -8.52
CA PRO A 590 -2.76 7.36 -8.97
C PRO A 590 -1.28 6.93 -9.04
N MET A 591 -0.46 7.42 -8.10
CA MET A 591 0.99 7.29 -8.09
C MET A 591 1.52 7.26 -6.65
N GLU A 592 2.70 6.69 -6.44
CA GLU A 592 3.50 6.97 -5.26
C GLU A 592 3.94 8.42 -5.34
N THR A 593 3.30 9.25 -4.52
CA THR A 593 3.39 10.69 -4.71
C THR A 593 4.51 11.25 -3.85
N ASP A 594 5.43 11.94 -4.49
CA ASP A 594 6.47 12.71 -3.81
C ASP A 594 5.83 13.76 -2.86
N PRO A 595 6.22 13.81 -1.57
CA PRO A 595 5.77 14.80 -0.59
C PRO A 595 5.88 16.25 -1.04
N VAL A 596 6.81 16.57 -1.95
CA VAL A 596 6.98 17.92 -2.50
C VAL A 596 5.70 18.45 -3.16
N TYR A 597 4.85 17.58 -3.72
CA TYR A 597 3.58 18.04 -4.30
C TYR A 597 2.60 18.53 -3.24
N LEU A 598 2.71 18.03 -2.00
CA LEU A 598 1.86 18.47 -0.90
C LEU A 598 2.44 19.74 -0.23
N PHE A 599 3.71 19.70 0.19
CA PHE A 599 4.32 20.78 0.98
C PHE A 599 5.09 21.83 0.17
N GLY A 600 5.49 21.50 -1.05
CA GLY A 600 6.51 22.26 -1.76
C GLY A 600 7.91 22.03 -1.19
N ARG A 601 8.88 22.77 -1.71
CA ARG A 601 10.25 22.85 -1.20
C ARG A 601 10.91 24.17 -1.61
N HIS A 602 11.96 24.56 -0.90
CA HIS A 602 12.85 25.64 -1.32
C HIS A 602 13.88 25.15 -2.35
N ALA A 603 14.52 26.08 -3.05
CA ALA A 603 15.62 25.75 -3.94
C ALA A 603 16.85 25.29 -3.14
N SER A 604 17.46 24.18 -3.55
CA SER A 604 18.62 23.58 -2.87
C SER A 604 19.67 23.13 -3.87
N ARG A 605 20.88 22.84 -3.37
CA ARG A 605 21.99 22.34 -4.17
C ARG A 605 22.61 21.12 -3.51
N VAL A 606 22.57 19.99 -4.20
CA VAL A 606 23.12 18.71 -3.73
C VAL A 606 24.25 18.28 -4.65
N GLU A 607 25.34 17.79 -4.06
CA GLU A 607 26.47 17.20 -4.78
C GLU A 607 26.46 15.69 -4.59
N TYR A 608 26.59 14.94 -5.68
CA TYR A 608 26.66 13.48 -5.66
C TYR A 608 28.05 13.02 -6.05
N HIS A 609 28.53 12.01 -5.35
CA HIS A 609 29.76 11.31 -5.67
C HIS A 609 29.50 9.80 -5.59
N TRP A 610 29.84 9.06 -6.64
CA TRP A 610 29.72 7.61 -6.66
C TRP A 610 30.82 6.97 -7.52
N GLU A 611 30.99 5.66 -7.39
CA GLU A 611 31.90 4.88 -8.24
C GLU A 611 31.10 4.05 -9.23
N GLU A 612 31.45 4.13 -10.51
CA GLU A 612 30.83 3.37 -11.58
C GLU A 612 31.91 2.76 -12.46
N ASN A 613 31.94 1.42 -12.57
CA ASN A 613 32.93 0.68 -13.36
C ASN A 613 34.40 1.02 -13.01
N GLY A 614 34.68 1.34 -11.75
CA GLY A 614 36.02 1.72 -11.28
C GLY A 614 36.38 3.19 -11.56
N GLU A 615 35.45 4.01 -12.05
CA GLU A 615 35.62 5.44 -12.25
C GLU A 615 34.81 6.24 -11.24
N ALA A 616 35.44 7.22 -10.59
CA ALA A 616 34.74 8.20 -9.77
C ALA A 616 33.89 9.12 -10.66
N LYS A 617 32.60 9.24 -10.32
CA LYS A 617 31.63 10.13 -10.95
C LYS A 617 31.20 11.20 -9.96
N GLU A 618 30.83 12.36 -10.50
CA GLU A 618 30.26 13.46 -9.74
C GLU A 618 29.12 14.13 -10.51
N ASP A 619 28.08 14.56 -9.81
CA ASP A 619 27.04 15.43 -10.37
C ASP A 619 26.64 16.51 -9.36
N VAL A 620 26.17 17.63 -9.86
CA VAL A 620 25.68 18.76 -9.06
C VAL A 620 24.26 19.06 -9.49
N CYS A 621 23.32 18.79 -8.60
CA CYS A 621 21.91 19.05 -8.80
C CYS A 621 21.51 20.36 -8.12
N ASN A 622 20.92 21.28 -8.87
CA ASN A 622 20.34 22.53 -8.39
C ASN A 622 18.83 22.41 -8.48
N PHE A 623 18.21 21.91 -7.42
CA PHE A 623 16.78 21.70 -7.38
C PHE A 623 16.06 23.05 -7.28
N PRO A 624 15.07 23.31 -8.16
CA PRO A 624 14.31 24.54 -8.08
C PRO A 624 13.34 24.51 -6.90
N GLU A 625 12.93 25.70 -6.47
CA GLU A 625 11.78 25.89 -5.58
C GLU A 625 10.50 25.37 -6.26
N VAL A 626 9.66 24.70 -5.47
CA VAL A 626 8.37 24.14 -5.90
C VAL A 626 7.32 24.53 -4.84
N HIS A 627 6.16 24.99 -5.28
CA HIS A 627 5.05 25.32 -4.38
C HIS A 627 4.25 24.06 -4.02
N GLY A 628 3.67 24.01 -2.82
CA GLY A 628 2.85 22.90 -2.38
C GLY A 628 1.37 23.08 -2.71
N LEU A 629 0.68 22.00 -3.09
CA LEU A 629 -0.78 22.02 -3.27
C LEU A 629 -1.54 22.35 -1.97
N MET A 630 -0.93 22.11 -0.80
CA MET A 630 -1.52 22.45 0.50
C MET A 630 -1.84 23.95 0.62
N GLU A 631 -1.14 24.83 -0.11
CA GLU A 631 -1.41 26.28 -0.12
C GLU A 631 -2.76 26.64 -0.75
N LEU A 632 -3.29 25.77 -1.62
CA LEU A 632 -4.58 25.94 -2.29
C LEU A 632 -5.73 25.27 -1.55
N MET A 633 -5.42 24.45 -0.55
CA MET A 633 -6.41 23.69 0.20
C MET A 633 -7.09 24.56 1.27
N THR A 634 -8.39 24.34 1.45
CA THR A 634 -9.24 25.15 2.35
C THR A 634 -9.59 24.44 3.65
N GLY A 635 -9.30 23.14 3.76
CA GLY A 635 -9.47 22.39 5.00
C GLY A 635 -8.55 22.91 6.10
N ARG A 636 -8.94 22.66 7.35
CA ARG A 636 -8.07 22.90 8.52
C ARG A 636 -7.03 21.79 8.64
N HIS A 637 -7.42 20.56 8.33
CA HIS A 637 -6.54 19.38 8.34
C HIS A 637 -6.39 18.87 6.90
N ASN A 638 -5.28 19.23 6.27
CA ASN A 638 -5.02 18.96 4.86
C ASN A 638 -4.02 17.82 4.71
N PHE A 639 -4.31 16.89 3.81
CA PHE A 639 -3.43 15.76 3.50
C PHE A 639 -3.66 15.24 2.08
N ALA A 640 -3.01 14.14 1.72
CA ALA A 640 -3.13 13.51 0.41
C ALA A 640 -3.27 12.00 0.54
N THR A 641 -3.76 11.35 -0.50
CA THR A 641 -3.77 9.89 -0.61
C THR A 641 -3.11 9.46 -1.92
N SER A 642 -2.10 8.60 -1.81
CA SER A 642 -1.41 8.01 -2.95
C SER A 642 -2.03 6.68 -3.36
N MET A 643 -1.70 6.21 -4.57
CA MET A 643 -2.18 4.94 -5.13
C MET A 643 -3.69 4.79 -5.11
N THR A 644 -4.36 5.89 -5.42
CA THR A 644 -5.82 5.98 -5.39
C THR A 644 -6.37 5.96 -6.80
N ASN A 645 -7.42 5.17 -7.00
CA ASN A 645 -8.16 4.90 -8.24
C ASN A 645 -7.36 4.23 -9.37
N SER A 646 -6.04 4.20 -9.28
CA SER A 646 -5.12 3.38 -10.08
C SER A 646 -3.73 3.44 -9.45
N TYR A 647 -2.82 2.59 -9.93
CA TYR A 647 -1.41 2.66 -9.59
C TYR A 647 -0.53 2.72 -10.84
N PHE A 648 0.28 3.77 -10.98
CA PHE A 648 1.21 3.98 -12.09
C PHE A 648 2.66 4.22 -11.62
N SER A 649 3.04 3.57 -10.51
CA SER A 649 4.34 3.76 -9.87
C SER A 649 4.56 5.22 -9.43
N TYR A 650 5.77 5.76 -9.54
CA TYR A 650 6.16 7.03 -8.94
C TYR A 650 5.76 8.26 -9.75
N GLY A 651 5.40 9.33 -9.02
CA GLY A 651 5.29 10.68 -9.54
C GLY A 651 6.07 11.66 -8.68
N PHE A 652 7.01 12.36 -9.32
CA PHE A 652 7.92 13.35 -8.74
C PHE A 652 8.13 14.50 -9.75
N PRO A 653 8.66 15.67 -9.30
CA PRO A 653 8.81 16.85 -10.13
C PRO A 653 9.52 16.61 -11.47
N GLU A 654 9.02 17.21 -12.54
CA GLU A 654 9.63 17.12 -13.86
C GLU A 654 11.09 17.58 -13.86
N SER A 655 11.40 18.59 -13.05
CA SER A 655 12.75 19.14 -12.87
C SER A 655 13.75 18.12 -12.32
N ASP A 656 13.28 17.07 -11.65
CA ASP A 656 14.14 16.14 -10.90
C ASP A 656 14.45 14.87 -11.69
N PHE A 657 13.91 14.79 -12.91
CA PHE A 657 14.13 13.68 -13.80
C PHE A 657 15.56 13.68 -14.36
N LEU A 658 16.29 12.62 -14.05
CA LEU A 658 17.66 12.31 -14.46
C LEU A 658 17.72 11.50 -15.77
N GLY A 659 16.63 10.80 -16.09
CA GLY A 659 16.53 9.94 -17.26
C GLY A 659 16.49 8.47 -16.92
N VAL A 660 15.61 7.72 -17.59
CA VAL A 660 15.36 6.28 -17.39
C VAL A 660 16.58 5.36 -17.61
N LEU A 661 17.69 5.90 -18.14
CA LEU A 661 18.93 5.15 -18.38
C LEU A 661 20.04 5.51 -17.37
N ASN A 662 19.80 6.47 -16.47
CA ASN A 662 20.78 6.92 -15.50
C ASN A 662 20.76 6.05 -14.23
N VAL A 663 20.73 4.72 -14.42
CA VAL A 663 20.46 3.69 -13.39
C VAL A 663 21.53 3.57 -12.30
N ASN A 664 22.64 4.30 -12.44
CA ASN A 664 23.74 4.28 -11.48
C ASN A 664 23.83 5.60 -10.70
N HIS A 665 23.05 6.62 -11.05
CA HIS A 665 23.03 7.87 -10.29
C HIS A 665 22.36 7.64 -8.93
N PRO A 666 22.88 8.13 -7.79
CA PRO A 666 22.30 7.82 -6.48
C PRO A 666 20.80 8.14 -6.32
N ASN A 667 20.33 9.19 -6.99
CA ASN A 667 18.95 9.70 -6.91
C ASN A 667 18.01 9.27 -8.07
N HIS A 668 18.13 8.05 -8.62
CA HIS A 668 17.50 7.67 -9.90
C HIS A 668 16.29 6.74 -9.86
N TYR A 669 16.06 6.01 -8.77
CA TYR A 669 15.22 4.81 -8.78
C TYR A 669 13.82 5.05 -9.39
N GLU A 670 13.16 6.13 -9.00
CA GLU A 670 11.82 6.48 -9.45
C GLU A 670 11.73 6.76 -10.95
N ASP A 671 12.83 7.21 -11.57
CA ASP A 671 12.91 7.51 -13.01
C ASP A 671 12.70 6.26 -13.87
N GLU A 672 13.17 5.10 -13.41
CA GLU A 672 13.05 3.84 -14.18
C GLU A 672 11.60 3.40 -14.32
N VAL A 673 10.80 3.64 -13.28
CA VAL A 673 9.49 3.03 -13.08
C VAL A 673 8.33 4.02 -13.24
N THR A 674 8.59 5.33 -13.25
CA THR A 674 7.55 6.34 -13.52
C THR A 674 6.90 6.17 -14.90
N LEU A 675 5.62 6.54 -15.02
CA LEU A 675 4.89 6.57 -16.30
C LEU A 675 5.57 7.48 -17.34
N GLY A 676 6.29 8.49 -16.86
CA GLY A 676 7.04 9.42 -17.69
C GLY A 676 7.50 10.65 -16.94
N LYS A 677 8.47 11.37 -17.51
CA LYS A 677 9.05 12.61 -16.98
C LYS A 677 8.00 13.64 -16.51
N GLU A 678 6.92 13.84 -17.27
CA GLU A 678 5.89 14.84 -16.97
C GLU A 678 4.74 14.30 -16.10
N PHE A 679 4.79 13.04 -15.66
CA PHE A 679 3.61 12.37 -15.07
C PHE A 679 3.16 13.01 -13.75
N GLY A 680 4.06 13.16 -12.77
CA GLY A 680 3.73 13.76 -11.48
C GLY A 680 3.19 15.18 -11.64
N ASP A 681 3.85 16.01 -12.46
CA ASP A 681 3.43 17.38 -12.75
C ASP A 681 2.08 17.43 -13.45
N THR A 682 1.78 16.49 -14.34
CA THR A 682 0.46 16.41 -15.01
C THR A 682 -0.64 16.16 -13.99
N VAL A 683 -0.42 15.25 -13.02
CA VAL A 683 -1.37 15.03 -11.92
C VAL A 683 -1.53 16.30 -11.08
N ALA A 684 -0.41 16.91 -10.67
CA ALA A 684 -0.41 18.10 -9.83
C ALA A 684 -1.08 19.31 -10.52
N ASN A 685 -0.91 19.51 -11.82
CA ASN A 685 -1.59 20.54 -12.60
C ASN A 685 -3.12 20.37 -12.55
N TYR A 686 -3.61 19.14 -12.74
CA TYR A 686 -5.05 18.88 -12.66
C TYR A 686 -5.61 19.10 -11.26
N LEU A 687 -4.87 18.71 -10.22
CA LEU A 687 -5.26 18.94 -8.82
C LEU A 687 -5.22 20.44 -8.47
N SER A 688 -4.20 21.17 -8.92
CA SER A 688 -4.12 22.63 -8.78
C SER A 688 -5.35 23.32 -9.38
N GLU A 689 -5.73 22.96 -10.62
CA GLU A 689 -6.95 23.47 -11.26
C GLU A 689 -8.22 23.13 -10.45
N MET A 690 -8.32 21.90 -9.91
CA MET A 690 -9.46 21.47 -9.09
C MET A 690 -9.55 22.23 -7.76
N LEU A 691 -8.40 22.65 -7.21
CA LEU A 691 -8.29 23.47 -6.01
C LEU A 691 -8.41 24.98 -6.30
N GLY A 692 -8.65 25.38 -7.56
CA GLY A 692 -8.81 26.77 -7.98
C GLY A 692 -7.51 27.52 -8.30
N GLY A 693 -6.39 26.80 -8.41
CA GLY A 693 -5.12 27.29 -8.92
C GLY A 693 -5.16 27.62 -10.43
N ALA A 694 -4.11 28.29 -10.91
CA ALA A 694 -3.95 28.61 -12.32
C ALA A 694 -3.53 27.35 -13.12
N PRO A 695 -3.88 27.25 -14.42
CA PRO A 695 -3.46 26.14 -15.29
C PRO A 695 -1.97 26.25 -15.70
N ASP A 696 -1.14 26.82 -14.82
CA ASP A 696 0.28 26.96 -15.01
C ASP A 696 0.97 25.61 -14.78
N ARG A 697 2.15 25.43 -15.38
CA ARG A 697 2.97 24.25 -15.12
C ARG A 697 3.41 24.25 -13.66
N PHE A 698 3.22 23.11 -13.00
CA PHE A 698 3.57 22.93 -11.59
C PHE A 698 5.05 23.17 -11.33
N THR A 699 5.94 22.53 -12.11
CA THR A 699 7.39 22.78 -12.05
C THR A 699 7.97 23.23 -13.39
N ASN A 700 9.21 23.73 -13.35
CA ASN A 700 9.94 24.16 -14.54
C ASN A 700 10.60 22.97 -15.25
N HIS A 701 10.72 23.04 -16.57
CA HIS A 701 11.38 22.04 -17.41
C HIS A 701 12.89 21.96 -17.22
N THR A 702 13.51 22.98 -16.62
CA THR A 702 14.96 23.00 -16.42
C THR A 702 15.34 21.87 -15.48
N PRO A 703 16.09 20.87 -15.95
CA PRO A 703 16.52 19.77 -15.10
C PRO A 703 17.44 20.30 -14.01
N ALA A 704 17.29 19.75 -12.80
CA ALA A 704 18.09 20.12 -11.64
C ALA A 704 19.56 19.70 -11.83
N CYS A 705 19.78 18.52 -12.40
CA CYS A 705 21.08 17.87 -12.47
C CYS A 705 21.76 18.05 -13.83
N GLN A 706 23.10 18.00 -13.86
CA GLN A 706 23.86 18.21 -15.09
C GLN A 706 23.99 16.92 -15.91
N GLN A 707 24.07 15.76 -15.24
CA GLN A 707 24.14 14.48 -15.93
C GLN A 707 22.72 13.96 -16.23
N ILE A 708 22.25 14.23 -17.44
CA ILE A 708 20.95 13.74 -17.93
C ILE A 708 21.17 12.79 -19.10
N VAL A 709 20.56 11.61 -19.03
CA VAL A 709 20.63 10.61 -20.10
C VAL A 709 19.24 10.40 -20.72
N GLU A 710 18.81 11.33 -21.58
CA GLU A 710 17.45 11.36 -22.16
C GLU A 710 17.33 10.70 -23.56
N ARG A 711 18.40 10.18 -24.20
CA ARG A 711 18.29 9.61 -25.57
C ARG A 711 19.02 8.28 -25.81
N PRO A 712 18.33 7.25 -26.36
CA PRO A 712 18.92 6.00 -26.81
C PRO A 712 19.23 6.08 -28.31
N PHE A 713 20.30 6.76 -28.69
CA PHE A 713 21.07 6.32 -29.85
C PHE A 713 22.50 6.59 -29.48
N LEU A 714 23.17 5.56 -28.95
CA LEU A 714 24.62 5.53 -28.87
C LEU A 714 25.16 6.10 -30.18
N ARG A 715 26.00 7.13 -30.12
CA ARG A 715 26.64 7.69 -31.31
C ARG A 715 28.08 7.23 -31.33
N ASP A 716 28.61 6.94 -32.51
CA ASP A 716 30.04 6.70 -32.65
C ASP A 716 30.83 7.98 -32.30
N ALA A 717 32.16 7.87 -32.22
CA ALA A 717 33.04 9.01 -31.95
C ALA A 717 32.98 10.11 -33.03
N GLN A 718 32.22 9.91 -34.11
CA GLN A 718 31.97 10.86 -35.19
C GLN A 718 30.53 11.41 -35.17
N GLY A 719 29.71 11.05 -34.17
CA GLY A 719 28.36 11.54 -33.99
C GLY A 719 27.29 10.80 -34.80
N ASN A 720 27.58 9.67 -35.43
CA ASN A 720 26.58 8.89 -36.18
C ASN A 720 25.83 7.92 -35.27
N PRO A 721 24.53 7.69 -35.46
CA PRO A 721 23.78 6.70 -34.69
C PRO A 721 24.37 5.29 -34.86
N LEU A 722 24.74 4.65 -33.74
CA LEU A 722 25.11 3.24 -33.68
C LEU A 722 23.81 2.41 -33.71
N PRO A 723 23.74 1.35 -34.54
CA PRO A 723 22.67 0.38 -34.42
C PRO A 723 22.75 -0.27 -33.03
N PRO A 724 21.61 -0.64 -32.42
CA PRO A 724 21.62 -1.35 -31.14
C PRO A 724 22.46 -2.63 -31.27
N PRO A 725 23.17 -3.05 -30.21
CA PRO A 725 23.88 -4.31 -30.24
C PRO A 725 22.89 -5.43 -30.60
N PRO A 726 23.26 -6.37 -31.47
CA PRO A 726 22.41 -7.52 -31.72
C PRO A 726 22.12 -8.20 -30.39
N PHE A 727 20.84 -8.27 -30.01
CA PHE A 727 20.37 -9.18 -28.97
C PHE A 727 20.79 -10.60 -29.42
N HIS A 728 21.90 -11.08 -28.88
CA HIS A 728 22.33 -12.46 -29.04
C HIS A 728 21.38 -13.28 -28.17
N GLY A 729 20.32 -13.77 -28.80
CA GLY A 729 19.19 -14.39 -28.12
C GLY A 729 19.54 -15.60 -27.27
N CYS A 730 18.63 -15.88 -26.33
CA CYS A 730 18.14 -17.24 -26.17
C CYS A 730 17.64 -17.71 -27.55
N ARG A 731 18.25 -18.79 -28.04
CA ARG A 731 17.83 -19.50 -29.26
C ARG A 731 16.54 -20.30 -28.98
N PRO A 732 15.75 -20.60 -30.02
CA PRO A 732 14.40 -21.17 -29.92
C PRO A 732 14.31 -22.50 -29.17
#